data_AF-H3DB59-F1
#
_entry.id   AF-H3DB59-F1
#
_cell.length_a   1.000
_cell.length_b   1.000
_cell.length_c   1.000
_cell.angle_alpha   90.00
_cell.angle_beta   90.00
_cell.angle_gamma   90.00
#
_symmetry.space_group_name_H-M   'P 1'
#
loop_
_entity.id
_entity.type
_entity.pdbx_description
1 polymer ?
#
loop_
_entity_poly.entity_id
_entity_poly.type
_entity_poly.pdbx_seq_one_letter_code
_entity_poly.pdbx_strand_id
1 'polypeptide(L)'
;ARCSTITCMLPAVLTVCRPSPPKKIRWCTLSDPEQRKCAELAKSLVTVLPPAAVTAFARLSCVRASSTIDCINRISASRADLVTLDAGEVYSVRRFGLVAVAKEIYSDGGCLLSVAVVKNSSLDISSLQGLRSCHSGIRWTAGWNLPLGFLLSRNYLSWSKQQPLSHDVSRFFRASCVPGAAALAPSLCALCQGEKSYSLQKNYHCETSHSEPFYSSQGALRCLRSGAADVAFVDHLVLESIEGSFRDELSLLCADGTQAPLSHYRSCNLGRGPGAATVTRRNFRKVSQKFLSTVQMLFGRKGQEVQRFQLFESALFGKKDLLFRDATDRLFVLPENVDVSQVVGQDYVALLKSLRHEGSSLEDSVMRWCCISQAEQNKCEQWALNINSGPLVCIRGLSVRDCIMKIKKDEVDAVSLDATHTFIAGKCGLVPVVTEYYVKLSLSASSAFPSVVGVAVAKTSSKNMLLGSLHSRRSCHSYMYSPAGWLLPYRYMLDKELNSMYNGVFWKGCLPGSQGNLCKVCLGGTGEAATKRCTDNHNERYYGNMGALRCLVGDVSGKSFGDVAFIEHHSIQSNILSLNSSGWAEGWMSTDFELLCADGRRAALSEWESCNLGAIPPNTIMTHPVLTARVYEFLMRSQETLASNPNLEFRLFESQQYGESDLLFKDATQCLVHTSHVDYRSILGEGFYRYAEAVFNCTRSELLTASKYLTHKH
;
A
#
# COMPACT_ATOMS: atom_id res chain seq x y z
N ALA A 1 55.23 55.56 -7.06
CA ALA A 1 54.35 55.78 -5.90
C ALA A 1 54.12 54.45 -5.21
N ARG A 2 54.53 54.33 -3.93
CA ARG A 2 54.16 53.32 -2.89
C ARG A 2 54.38 51.83 -3.23
N CYS A 3 54.90 50.96 -2.38
CA CYS A 3 55.56 51.03 -1.08
C CYS A 3 56.26 49.67 -0.84
N SER A 4 57.28 49.68 0.01
CA SER A 4 58.27 48.64 0.24
C SER A 4 57.75 47.31 0.80
N THR A 5 58.48 46.25 0.44
CA THR A 5 58.55 44.94 1.09
C THR A 5 58.81 45.06 2.60
N ILE A 6 57.91 44.52 3.42
CA ILE A 6 58.17 44.18 4.83
C ILE A 6 57.83 42.71 5.03
N THR A 7 58.90 41.96 5.28
CA THR A 7 58.92 40.60 5.81
C THR A 7 58.28 40.60 7.21
N CYS A 8 57.20 39.84 7.41
CA CYS A 8 56.64 39.60 8.73
C CYS A 8 56.49 38.09 8.95
N MET A 9 57.26 37.60 9.93
CA MET A 9 57.28 36.24 10.46
C MET A 9 55.88 35.80 10.90
N LEU A 10 55.43 34.63 10.44
CA LEU A 10 54.28 33.93 10.99
C LEU A 10 54.56 33.49 12.44
N PRO A 11 53.69 33.77 13.42
CA PRO A 11 53.44 32.83 14.47
C PRO A 11 52.42 31.82 13.96
N ALA A 12 52.82 30.54 13.85
CA ALA A 12 51.90 29.44 13.68
C ALA A 12 50.97 29.40 14.90
N VAL A 13 49.80 30.02 14.79
CA VAL A 13 48.69 29.76 15.72
C VAL A 13 48.25 28.35 15.41
N LEU A 14 48.74 27.39 16.21
CA LEU A 14 48.13 26.09 16.41
C LEU A 14 46.67 26.36 16.77
N THR A 15 45.78 26.30 15.77
CA THR A 15 44.35 26.17 15.99
C THR A 15 44.16 24.83 16.66
N VAL A 16 44.30 24.80 17.98
CA VAL A 16 43.87 23.69 18.82
C VAL A 16 42.40 23.50 18.48
N CYS A 17 42.11 22.47 17.69
CA CYS A 17 40.76 22.01 17.43
C CYS A 17 40.21 21.61 18.81
N ARG A 18 39.55 22.55 19.50
CA ARG A 18 38.90 22.25 20.77
C ARG A 18 37.92 21.11 20.49
N PRO A 19 38.09 19.93 21.10
CA PRO A 19 37.08 18.88 20.97
C PRO A 19 35.77 19.48 21.44
N SER A 20 34.72 19.34 20.61
CA SER A 20 33.38 19.80 20.95
C SER A 20 33.02 19.29 22.35
N PRO A 21 32.45 20.12 23.24
CA PRO A 21 32.13 19.68 24.59
C PRO A 21 31.26 18.41 24.54
N PRO A 22 31.45 17.48 25.48
CA PRO A 22 30.71 16.22 25.50
C PRO A 22 29.20 16.50 25.54
N LYS A 23 28.50 16.08 24.48
CA LYS A 23 27.09 16.44 24.27
C LYS A 23 26.16 15.55 25.10
N LYS A 24 25.76 16.00 26.29
CA LYS A 24 24.82 15.29 27.20
C LYS A 24 23.60 14.77 26.45
N ILE A 25 23.23 13.51 26.70
CA ILE A 25 22.02 12.89 26.15
C ILE A 25 20.90 13.02 27.18
N ARG A 26 19.77 13.61 26.76
CA ARG A 26 18.56 13.75 27.56
C ARG A 26 17.46 12.85 27.01
N TRP A 27 17.18 11.76 27.71
CA TRP A 27 16.06 10.89 27.39
C TRP A 27 14.78 11.47 27.99
N CYS A 28 13.74 11.59 27.18
CA CYS A 28 12.46 12.11 27.59
C CYS A 28 11.54 10.98 28.05
N THR A 29 10.89 11.15 29.21
CA THR A 29 10.06 10.11 29.86
C THR A 29 8.64 10.62 30.11
N LEU A 30 7.66 9.73 29.98
CA LEU A 30 6.23 10.00 30.02
C LEU A 30 5.56 9.58 31.32
N SER A 31 6.25 8.84 32.20
CA SER A 31 5.73 8.45 33.51
C SER A 31 6.81 8.39 34.59
N ASP A 32 6.41 8.38 35.87
CA ASP A 32 7.37 8.28 36.98
C ASP A 32 8.06 6.90 37.04
N PRO A 33 7.39 5.76 36.77
CA PRO A 33 8.07 4.48 36.55
C PRO A 33 9.12 4.54 35.43
N GLU A 34 8.81 5.21 34.32
CA GLU A 34 9.74 5.36 33.21
C GLU A 34 10.93 6.28 33.55
N GLN A 35 10.69 7.36 34.29
CA GLN A 35 11.73 8.23 34.84
C GLN A 35 12.68 7.45 35.76
N ARG A 36 12.16 6.56 36.62
CA ARG A 36 12.97 5.67 37.47
C ARG A 36 13.80 4.68 36.64
N LYS A 37 13.21 4.03 35.63
CA LYS A 37 13.95 3.13 34.72
C LYS A 37 15.06 3.86 33.97
N CYS A 38 14.80 5.07 33.49
CA CYS A 38 15.82 5.90 32.85
C CYS A 38 16.96 6.28 33.82
N ALA A 39 16.63 6.61 35.07
CA ALA A 39 17.64 6.95 36.08
C ALA A 39 18.55 5.75 36.41
N GLU A 40 17.98 4.54 36.52
CA GLU A 40 18.76 3.31 36.71
C GLU A 40 19.62 2.96 35.49
N LEU A 41 19.13 3.19 34.27
CA LEU A 41 19.95 3.09 33.05
C LEU A 41 21.13 4.07 33.11
N ALA A 42 20.89 5.32 33.50
CA ALA A 42 21.93 6.34 33.61
C ALA A 42 23.01 5.95 34.63
N LYS A 43 22.60 5.41 35.78
CA LYS A 43 23.50 4.89 36.82
C LYS A 43 24.31 3.70 36.30
N SER A 44 23.66 2.73 35.67
CA SER A 44 24.29 1.52 35.15
C SER A 44 25.35 1.84 34.08
N LEU A 45 25.06 2.80 33.19
CA LEU A 45 26.02 3.28 32.19
C LEU A 45 27.30 3.85 32.83
N VAL A 46 27.17 4.62 33.91
CA VAL A 46 28.33 5.19 34.62
C VAL A 46 29.18 4.10 35.28
N THR A 47 28.56 3.00 35.72
CA THR A 47 29.29 1.90 36.37
C THR A 47 30.07 1.01 35.39
N VAL A 48 29.57 0.85 34.16
CA VAL A 48 30.13 -0.09 33.18
C VAL A 48 31.12 0.60 32.23
N LEU A 49 30.85 1.85 31.85
CA LEU A 49 31.67 2.53 30.85
C LEU A 49 32.96 3.09 31.47
N PRO A 50 34.12 3.00 30.77
CA PRO A 50 35.35 3.64 31.23
C PRO A 50 35.18 5.17 31.27
N PRO A 51 35.90 5.90 32.15
CA PRO A 51 35.72 7.34 32.33
C PRO A 51 35.82 8.16 31.03
N ALA A 52 36.70 7.75 30.11
CA ALA A 52 36.84 8.36 28.78
C ALA A 52 35.60 8.12 27.90
N ALA A 53 34.95 6.96 27.98
CA ALA A 53 33.71 6.66 27.29
C ALA A 53 32.52 7.36 27.96
N VAL A 54 32.45 7.43 29.29
CA VAL A 54 31.43 8.24 30.02
C VAL A 54 31.51 9.71 29.59
N THR A 55 32.73 10.21 29.38
CA THR A 55 32.97 11.56 28.89
C THR A 55 32.61 11.68 27.40
N ALA A 56 32.95 10.70 26.56
CA ALA A 56 32.66 10.72 25.12
C ALA A 56 31.18 10.49 24.75
N PHE A 57 30.43 9.70 25.53
CA PHE A 57 29.02 9.38 25.32
C PHE A 57 28.07 10.31 26.04
N ALA A 58 28.62 11.20 26.86
CA ALA A 58 27.94 12.18 27.66
C ALA A 58 26.89 11.61 28.62
N ARG A 59 26.93 12.08 29.87
CA ARG A 59 26.04 11.62 30.93
C ARG A 59 24.58 11.60 30.46
N LEU A 60 23.96 10.41 30.52
CA LEU A 60 22.52 10.26 30.32
C LEU A 60 21.80 11.03 31.42
N SER A 61 20.77 11.77 31.03
CA SER A 61 19.88 12.50 31.93
C SER A 61 18.44 12.27 31.50
N CYS A 62 17.52 12.30 32.45
CA CYS A 62 16.13 11.90 32.24
C CYS A 62 15.23 13.12 32.42
N VAL A 63 14.48 13.48 31.39
CA VAL A 63 13.62 14.67 31.35
C VAL A 63 12.16 14.22 31.33
N ARG A 64 11.43 14.51 32.41
CA ARG A 64 10.00 14.21 32.52
C ARG A 64 9.17 15.17 31.64
N ALA A 65 8.28 14.63 30.83
CA ALA A 65 7.31 15.38 30.01
C ALA A 65 5.88 14.94 30.31
N SER A 66 4.90 15.85 30.27
CA SER A 66 3.50 15.52 30.65
C SER A 66 2.76 14.68 29.61
N SER A 67 3.24 14.65 28.37
CA SER A 67 2.61 13.94 27.26
C SER A 67 3.61 13.69 26.14
N THR A 68 3.25 12.81 25.20
CA THR A 68 4.04 12.58 24.00
C THR A 68 4.31 13.88 23.23
N ILE A 69 3.30 14.76 23.09
CA ILE A 69 3.47 16.03 22.37
C ILE A 69 4.37 17.02 23.12
N ASP A 70 4.29 17.09 24.46
CA ASP A 70 5.23 17.89 25.27
C ASP A 70 6.67 17.38 25.06
N CYS A 71 6.84 16.06 25.00
CA CYS A 71 8.12 15.43 24.77
C CYS A 71 8.71 15.78 23.38
N ILE A 72 7.90 15.68 22.32
CA ILE A 72 8.28 16.08 20.95
C ILE A 72 8.66 17.57 20.92
N ASN A 73 7.86 18.44 21.56
CA ASN A 73 8.14 19.87 21.65
C ASN A 73 9.46 20.16 22.39
N ARG A 74 9.73 19.45 23.49
CA ARG A 74 11.01 19.55 24.22
C ARG A 74 12.19 19.11 23.38
N ILE A 75 12.05 18.06 22.58
CA ILE A 75 13.12 17.62 21.67
C ILE A 75 13.35 18.68 20.59
N SER A 76 12.30 19.20 19.97
CA SER A 76 12.39 20.29 18.99
C SER A 76 13.07 21.53 19.58
N ALA A 77 12.68 21.93 20.79
CA ALA A 77 13.22 23.08 21.52
C ALA A 77 14.58 22.82 22.18
N SER A 78 15.26 21.70 21.88
CA SER A 78 16.55 21.36 22.46
C SER A 78 16.59 21.26 23.99
N ARG A 79 15.47 20.87 24.61
CA ARG A 79 15.32 20.58 26.05
C ARG A 79 15.36 19.09 26.39
N ALA A 80 15.11 18.22 25.41
CA ALA A 80 15.34 16.78 25.46
C ALA A 80 15.99 16.33 24.13
N ASP A 81 16.44 15.08 24.00
CA ASP A 81 17.17 14.60 22.83
C ASP A 81 16.61 13.31 22.22
N LEU A 82 16.04 12.42 23.04
CA LEU A 82 15.52 11.11 22.60
C LEU A 82 14.16 10.81 23.23
N VAL A 83 13.31 10.15 22.45
CA VAL A 83 12.08 9.49 22.91
C VAL A 83 11.75 8.34 21.96
N THR A 84 11.20 7.25 22.46
CA THR A 84 10.62 6.18 21.66
C THR A 84 9.12 6.41 21.50
N LEU A 85 8.64 6.40 20.27
CA LEU A 85 7.25 6.69 19.93
C LEU A 85 6.64 5.55 19.14
N ASP A 86 5.33 5.33 19.32
CA ASP A 86 4.58 4.48 18.39
C ASP A 86 4.64 5.06 16.96
N ALA A 87 4.70 4.20 15.95
CA ALA A 87 4.90 4.63 14.58
C ALA A 87 3.83 5.59 14.05
N GLY A 88 2.59 5.51 14.55
CA GLY A 88 1.54 6.48 14.19
C GLY A 88 1.87 7.91 14.65
N GLU A 89 2.59 8.05 15.76
CA GLU A 89 3.08 9.33 16.26
C GLU A 89 4.40 9.74 15.59
N VAL A 90 5.26 8.78 15.23
CA VAL A 90 6.53 9.01 14.50
C VAL A 90 6.30 9.78 13.20
N TYR A 91 5.23 9.49 12.45
CA TYR A 91 4.93 10.20 11.20
C TYR A 91 4.79 11.72 11.39
N SER A 92 4.18 12.14 12.51
CA SER A 92 3.90 13.54 12.84
C SER A 92 5.17 14.34 13.17
N VAL A 93 6.27 13.67 13.56
CA VAL A 93 7.50 14.35 14.02
C VAL A 93 8.25 15.08 12.91
N ARG A 94 7.95 14.78 11.63
CA ARG A 94 8.54 15.44 10.46
C ARG A 94 8.26 16.94 10.46
N ARG A 95 7.06 17.34 10.90
CA ARG A 95 6.65 18.76 11.05
C ARG A 95 7.48 19.51 12.09
N PHE A 96 8.13 18.79 12.99
CA PHE A 96 9.02 19.32 14.03
C PHE A 96 10.51 19.21 13.65
N GLY A 97 10.82 18.83 12.40
CA GLY A 97 12.21 18.68 11.93
C GLY A 97 12.97 17.52 12.59
N LEU A 98 12.26 16.58 13.21
CA LEU A 98 12.85 15.41 13.85
C LEU A 98 13.00 14.24 12.86
N VAL A 99 13.90 13.32 13.20
CA VAL A 99 14.23 12.13 12.40
C VAL A 99 14.18 10.89 13.28
N ALA A 100 13.80 9.76 12.69
CA ALA A 100 13.89 8.46 13.35
C ALA A 100 15.33 7.89 13.22
N VAL A 101 15.82 7.26 14.28
CA VAL A 101 17.21 6.76 14.35
C VAL A 101 17.33 5.27 14.66
N ALA A 102 16.31 4.68 15.27
CA ALA A 102 16.22 3.25 15.50
C ALA A 102 14.76 2.79 15.51
N LYS A 103 14.54 1.52 15.20
CA LYS A 103 13.25 0.82 15.32
C LYS A 103 13.33 -0.31 16.33
N GLU A 104 12.24 -0.61 16.99
CA GLU A 104 12.09 -1.86 17.74
C GLU A 104 11.84 -3.03 16.78
N ILE A 105 12.54 -4.14 16.99
CA ILE A 105 12.35 -5.41 16.29
C ILE A 105 11.92 -6.45 17.32
N TYR A 106 10.85 -7.16 17.00
CA TYR A 106 10.24 -8.21 17.83
C TYR A 106 10.60 -9.60 17.27
N SER A 107 10.14 -10.65 17.95
CA SER A 107 10.39 -12.04 17.58
C SER A 107 9.91 -12.40 16.16
N ASP A 108 8.85 -11.75 15.68
CA ASP A 108 8.27 -11.97 14.36
C ASP A 108 8.53 -10.84 13.34
N GLY A 109 9.45 -9.92 13.65
CA GLY A 109 9.91 -8.87 12.74
C GLY A 109 9.69 -7.45 13.29
N GLY A 110 9.73 -6.45 12.39
CA GLY A 110 9.55 -5.04 12.74
C GLY A 110 8.09 -4.55 12.73
N CYS A 111 7.12 -5.44 12.55
CA CYS A 111 5.71 -5.10 12.38
C CYS A 111 4.83 -5.55 13.54
N LEU A 112 3.75 -4.81 13.75
CA LEU A 112 2.67 -5.11 14.68
C LEU A 112 1.43 -5.54 13.89
N LEU A 113 0.66 -6.47 14.45
CA LEU A 113 -0.68 -6.81 13.98
C LEU A 113 -1.70 -6.18 14.92
N SER A 114 -2.67 -5.45 14.36
CA SER A 114 -3.81 -4.93 15.13
C SER A 114 -4.85 -6.02 15.31
N VAL A 115 -5.26 -6.27 16.55
CA VAL A 115 -6.28 -7.27 16.87
C VAL A 115 -7.41 -6.63 17.68
N ALA A 116 -8.63 -7.06 17.41
CA ALA A 116 -9.80 -6.73 18.23
C ALA A 116 -10.12 -7.91 19.14
N VAL A 117 -9.99 -7.70 20.45
CA VAL A 117 -10.19 -8.71 21.47
C VAL A 117 -11.55 -8.49 22.14
N VAL A 118 -12.33 -9.56 22.29
CA VAL A 118 -13.66 -9.56 22.92
C VAL A 118 -13.80 -10.70 23.91
N LYS A 119 -14.75 -10.56 24.83
CA LYS A 119 -15.22 -11.66 25.70
C LYS A 119 -16.46 -12.37 25.14
N ASN A 120 -17.29 -11.64 24.40
CA ASN A 120 -18.57 -12.16 23.92
C ASN A 120 -18.38 -12.89 22.58
N SER A 121 -18.67 -14.18 22.59
CA SER A 121 -18.58 -15.06 21.41
C SER A 121 -19.64 -14.80 20.34
N SER A 122 -20.66 -13.99 20.62
CA SER A 122 -21.71 -13.63 19.66
C SER A 122 -21.43 -12.36 18.85
N LEU A 123 -20.33 -11.64 19.13
CA LEU A 123 -20.02 -10.39 18.44
C LEU A 123 -19.37 -10.63 17.08
N ASP A 124 -19.67 -9.76 16.13
CA ASP A 124 -19.04 -9.67 14.82
C ASP A 124 -18.37 -8.29 14.69
N ILE A 125 -17.25 -8.21 13.95
CA ILE A 125 -16.57 -6.97 13.61
C ILE A 125 -17.50 -5.95 12.92
N SER A 126 -18.52 -6.41 12.19
CA SER A 126 -19.53 -5.53 11.57
C SER A 126 -20.52 -4.91 12.58
N SER A 127 -20.65 -5.51 13.77
CA SER A 127 -21.67 -5.18 14.79
C SER A 127 -21.17 -4.26 15.90
N LEU A 128 -20.04 -3.58 15.70
CA LEU A 128 -19.38 -2.78 16.76
C LEU A 128 -20.07 -1.45 17.07
N GLN A 129 -21.00 -0.99 16.24
CA GLN A 129 -21.69 0.28 16.43
C GLN A 129 -22.52 0.27 17.72
N GLY A 130 -22.40 1.32 18.53
CA GLY A 130 -23.10 1.47 19.81
C GLY A 130 -22.47 0.66 20.96
N LEU A 131 -21.41 -0.11 20.73
CA LEU A 131 -20.68 -0.81 21.79
C LEU A 131 -19.72 0.12 22.53
N ARG A 132 -19.12 -0.41 23.60
CA ARG A 132 -18.06 0.26 24.38
C ARG A 132 -16.69 -0.24 23.96
N SER A 133 -15.71 0.65 23.83
CA SER A 133 -14.37 0.28 23.34
C SER A 133 -13.21 0.74 24.22
N CYS A 134 -12.15 -0.07 24.28
CA CYS A 134 -10.86 0.29 24.86
C CYS A 134 -9.79 0.37 23.77
N HIS A 135 -8.98 1.43 23.78
CA HIS A 135 -7.92 1.64 22.79
C HIS A 135 -6.58 1.85 23.50
N SER A 136 -5.49 1.36 22.89
CA SER A 136 -4.15 1.51 23.47
C SER A 136 -3.72 2.98 23.64
N GLY A 137 -4.14 3.84 22.71
CA GLY A 137 -3.84 5.28 22.70
C GLY A 137 -4.29 5.93 21.39
N ILE A 138 -4.62 7.22 21.44
CA ILE A 138 -4.95 8.00 20.25
C ILE A 138 -3.76 7.97 19.28
N ARG A 139 -4.03 7.86 17.98
CA ARG A 139 -3.01 7.83 16.92
C ARG A 139 -2.04 6.64 16.93
N TRP A 140 -2.19 5.68 17.82
CA TRP A 140 -1.33 4.50 17.84
C TRP A 140 -1.65 3.53 16.71
N THR A 141 -0.63 2.82 16.22
CA THR A 141 -0.73 1.90 15.08
C THR A 141 -1.81 0.84 15.30
N ALA A 142 -1.69 0.04 16.36
CA ALA A 142 -2.57 -1.11 16.55
C ALA A 142 -3.89 -0.79 17.26
N GLY A 143 -3.90 0.18 18.17
CA GLY A 143 -5.11 0.53 18.94
C GLY A 143 -5.97 1.62 18.33
N TRP A 144 -5.53 2.31 17.27
CA TRP A 144 -6.28 3.42 16.66
C TRP A 144 -6.24 3.41 15.13
N ASN A 145 -5.07 3.53 14.51
CA ASN A 145 -4.99 3.78 13.07
C ASN A 145 -5.43 2.57 12.23
N LEU A 146 -4.88 1.39 12.49
CA LEU A 146 -5.24 0.17 11.78
C LEU A 146 -6.72 -0.22 11.96
N PRO A 147 -7.28 -0.30 13.18
CA PRO A 147 -8.67 -0.71 13.34
C PRO A 147 -9.65 0.30 12.72
N LEU A 148 -9.40 1.60 12.85
CA LEU A 148 -10.26 2.60 12.21
C LEU A 148 -10.10 2.62 10.69
N GLY A 149 -8.88 2.43 10.18
CA GLY A 149 -8.63 2.27 8.75
C GLY A 149 -9.37 1.08 8.16
N PHE A 150 -9.43 -0.04 8.91
CA PHE A 150 -10.22 -1.22 8.55
C PHE A 150 -11.73 -0.95 8.55
N LEU A 151 -12.26 -0.34 9.62
CA LEU A 151 -13.70 -0.04 9.71
C LEU A 151 -14.16 0.94 8.62
N LEU A 152 -13.32 1.92 8.27
CA LEU A 152 -13.57 2.85 7.16
C LEU A 152 -13.51 2.15 5.80
N SER A 153 -12.53 1.27 5.57
CA SER A 153 -12.39 0.57 4.27
C SER A 153 -13.53 -0.41 4.00
N ARG A 154 -14.10 -1.00 5.05
CA ARG A 154 -15.29 -1.86 4.99
C ARG A 154 -16.63 -1.11 5.04
N ASN A 155 -16.60 0.21 5.17
CA ASN A 155 -17.79 1.05 5.36
C ASN A 155 -18.64 0.68 6.60
N TYR A 156 -18.01 0.11 7.64
CA TYR A 156 -18.66 -0.12 8.94
C TYR A 156 -18.67 1.16 9.78
N LEU A 157 -17.66 2.02 9.62
CA LEU A 157 -17.60 3.36 10.18
C LEU A 157 -17.75 4.37 9.04
N SER A 158 -18.72 5.27 9.15
CA SER A 158 -18.84 6.41 8.24
C SER A 158 -18.13 7.63 8.81
N TRP A 159 -17.39 8.36 7.96
CA TRP A 159 -16.73 9.60 8.34
C TRP A 159 -17.06 10.70 7.34
N SER A 160 -17.70 11.75 7.86
CA SER A 160 -18.25 12.82 7.03
C SER A 160 -17.17 13.78 6.50
N LYS A 161 -15.95 13.71 7.05
CA LYS A 161 -14.78 14.54 6.68
C LYS A 161 -14.97 16.06 6.85
N GLN A 162 -16.07 16.56 7.43
CA GLN A 162 -16.13 17.97 7.88
C GLN A 162 -15.50 18.16 9.26
N GLN A 163 -15.37 17.10 10.04
CA GLN A 163 -14.82 17.10 11.40
C GLN A 163 -13.66 16.11 11.51
N PRO A 164 -12.79 16.23 12.53
CA PRO A 164 -11.78 15.20 12.82
C PRO A 164 -12.42 13.84 13.04
N LEU A 165 -11.76 12.77 12.57
CA LEU A 165 -12.26 11.40 12.69
C LEU A 165 -12.65 11.02 14.12
N SER A 166 -11.93 11.53 15.13
CA SER A 166 -12.25 11.29 16.54
C SER A 166 -13.68 11.64 16.91
N HIS A 167 -14.29 12.64 16.25
CA HIS A 167 -15.66 13.03 16.52
C HIS A 167 -16.66 11.98 16.02
N ASP A 168 -16.48 11.43 14.82
CA ASP A 168 -17.36 10.38 14.30
C ASP A 168 -17.15 9.04 15.02
N VAL A 169 -15.91 8.71 15.39
CA VAL A 169 -15.63 7.57 16.27
C VAL A 169 -16.35 7.70 17.62
N SER A 170 -16.45 8.93 18.16
CA SER A 170 -17.15 9.17 19.41
C SER A 170 -18.68 9.04 19.34
N ARG A 171 -19.25 9.10 18.13
CA ARG A 171 -20.66 8.79 17.87
C ARG A 171 -20.86 7.31 17.57
N PHE A 172 -19.86 6.68 16.95
CA PHE A 172 -19.89 5.27 16.58
C PHE A 172 -19.90 4.36 17.81
N PHE A 173 -19.02 4.59 18.78
CA PHE A 173 -19.03 3.88 20.06
C PHE A 173 -19.85 4.65 21.09
N ARG A 174 -20.61 3.94 21.93
CA ARG A 174 -21.43 4.55 22.99
C ARG A 174 -20.55 5.20 24.07
N ALA A 175 -19.42 4.60 24.39
CA ALA A 175 -18.42 5.13 25.31
C ALA A 175 -17.07 4.46 25.04
N SER A 176 -15.97 5.20 25.23
CA SER A 176 -14.63 4.65 25.00
C SER A 176 -13.66 5.08 26.09
N CYS A 177 -12.54 4.35 26.20
CA CYS A 177 -11.31 4.90 26.74
C CYS A 177 -10.25 4.96 25.64
N VAL A 178 -9.89 6.19 25.25
CA VAL A 178 -8.86 6.48 24.24
C VAL A 178 -7.85 7.46 24.84
N PRO A 179 -6.80 6.95 25.52
CA PRO A 179 -5.76 7.78 26.11
C PRO A 179 -5.20 8.81 25.12
N GLY A 180 -5.18 10.09 25.50
CA GLY A 180 -4.75 11.23 24.67
C GLY A 180 -5.85 11.91 23.87
N ALA A 181 -7.09 11.40 23.87
CA ALA A 181 -8.18 11.98 23.08
C ALA A 181 -8.87 13.19 23.72
N ALA A 182 -8.56 13.52 24.99
CA ALA A 182 -9.30 14.51 25.78
C ALA A 182 -9.44 15.89 25.10
N ALA A 183 -8.38 16.35 24.41
CA ALA A 183 -8.40 17.64 23.72
C ALA A 183 -9.17 17.63 22.39
N LEU A 184 -9.36 16.44 21.78
CA LEU A 184 -9.99 16.28 20.46
C LEU A 184 -11.47 15.89 20.57
N ALA A 185 -11.79 14.96 21.47
CA ALA A 185 -13.13 14.46 21.72
C ALA A 185 -13.21 13.92 23.15
N PRO A 186 -13.64 14.73 24.15
CA PRO A 186 -13.71 14.33 25.55
C PRO A 186 -14.58 13.08 25.80
N SER A 187 -15.59 12.84 24.95
CA SER A 187 -16.45 11.65 24.99
C SER A 187 -15.68 10.34 24.80
N LEU A 188 -14.56 10.37 24.08
CA LEU A 188 -13.68 9.20 23.91
C LEU A 188 -12.90 8.84 25.18
N CYS A 189 -12.96 9.66 26.22
CA CYS A 189 -12.31 9.42 27.51
C CYS A 189 -13.30 8.93 28.59
N ALA A 190 -14.58 8.72 28.24
CA ALA A 190 -15.64 8.41 29.20
C ALA A 190 -15.38 7.18 30.08
N LEU A 191 -14.69 6.16 29.55
CA LEU A 191 -14.37 4.92 30.29
C LEU A 191 -13.00 4.96 30.99
N CYS A 192 -12.19 5.98 30.75
CA CYS A 192 -10.85 6.08 31.31
C CYS A 192 -10.87 6.31 32.82
N GLN A 193 -9.86 5.79 33.52
CA GLN A 193 -9.85 5.67 34.99
C GLN A 193 -8.75 6.50 35.67
N GLY A 194 -8.00 7.31 34.93
CA GLY A 194 -7.05 8.25 35.50
C GLY A 194 -7.74 9.28 36.39
N GLU A 195 -7.02 9.71 37.43
CA GLU A 195 -7.52 10.67 38.42
C GLU A 195 -7.84 12.02 37.77
N LYS A 196 -9.03 12.55 38.06
CA LYS A 196 -9.48 13.86 37.58
C LYS A 196 -9.07 14.94 38.57
N SER A 197 -8.44 15.99 38.08
CA SER A 197 -8.04 17.15 38.88
C SER A 197 -8.22 18.44 38.09
N TYR A 198 -8.62 19.52 38.76
CA TYR A 198 -8.65 20.87 38.18
C TYR A 198 -7.23 21.41 37.93
N SER A 199 -6.24 20.94 38.69
CA SER A 199 -4.85 21.25 38.42
C SER A 199 -4.34 20.37 37.27
N LEU A 200 -3.97 21.02 36.16
CA LEU A 200 -3.45 20.36 34.95
C LEU A 200 -2.26 19.43 35.23
N GLN A 201 -1.43 19.71 36.25
CA GLN A 201 -0.27 18.90 36.58
C GLN A 201 -0.60 17.62 37.37
N LYS A 202 -1.84 17.50 37.86
CA LYS A 202 -2.33 16.35 38.64
C LYS A 202 -3.52 15.67 37.97
N ASN A 203 -3.86 16.07 36.75
CA ASN A 203 -4.98 15.50 36.00
C ASN A 203 -4.46 14.36 35.12
N TYR A 204 -4.57 13.14 35.61
CA TYR A 204 -4.10 11.94 34.91
C TYR A 204 -5.18 11.28 34.05
N HIS A 205 -6.40 11.82 34.08
CA HIS A 205 -7.52 11.29 33.32
C HIS A 205 -7.26 11.33 31.81
N CYS A 206 -7.27 10.16 31.17
CA CYS A 206 -7.09 10.02 29.73
C CYS A 206 -5.74 10.56 29.21
N GLU A 207 -4.69 10.54 30.04
CA GLU A 207 -3.33 10.92 29.63
C GLU A 207 -2.66 9.85 28.76
N THR A 208 -1.67 10.26 27.97
CA THR A 208 -0.76 9.37 27.22
C THR A 208 0.40 8.86 28.09
N SER A 209 0.08 8.44 29.31
CA SER A 209 1.05 8.00 30.31
C SER A 209 0.52 6.83 31.13
N HIS A 210 1.42 6.09 31.80
CA HIS A 210 1.02 5.02 32.73
C HIS A 210 0.29 5.51 34.00
N SER A 211 0.11 6.82 34.17
CA SER A 211 -0.78 7.40 35.18
C SER A 211 -2.26 7.15 34.85
N GLU A 212 -2.60 7.00 33.57
CA GLU A 212 -3.89 6.46 33.14
C GLU A 212 -3.85 4.91 33.19
N PRO A 213 -4.66 4.26 34.05
CA PRO A 213 -4.63 2.79 34.20
C PRO A 213 -4.95 2.02 32.91
N PHE A 214 -5.71 2.62 32.00
CA PHE A 214 -6.08 2.01 30.71
C PHE A 214 -5.18 2.41 29.54
N TYR A 215 -4.03 3.04 29.80
CA TYR A 215 -3.02 3.35 28.79
C TYR A 215 -2.21 2.14 28.30
N SER A 216 -1.83 2.18 27.02
CA SER A 216 -1.12 1.11 26.28
C SER A 216 -1.99 -0.13 26.04
N SER A 217 -1.51 -1.06 25.19
CA SER A 217 -2.17 -2.33 24.89
C SER A 217 -2.50 -3.14 26.15
N GLN A 218 -1.61 -3.10 27.14
CA GLN A 218 -1.85 -3.70 28.46
C GLN A 218 -3.00 -3.03 29.24
N GLY A 219 -3.11 -1.70 29.17
CA GLY A 219 -4.20 -0.96 29.80
C GLY A 219 -5.54 -1.20 29.12
N ALA A 220 -5.56 -1.26 27.79
CA ALA A 220 -6.76 -1.59 27.02
C ALA A 220 -7.28 -3.01 27.34
N LEU A 221 -6.39 -3.99 27.54
CA LEU A 221 -6.80 -5.30 28.04
C LEU A 221 -7.34 -5.26 29.46
N ARG A 222 -6.76 -4.46 30.36
CA ARG A 222 -7.31 -4.27 31.72
C ARG A 222 -8.71 -3.65 31.68
N CYS A 223 -8.93 -2.71 30.76
CA CYS A 223 -10.22 -2.08 30.50
C CYS A 223 -11.28 -3.08 30.01
N LEU A 224 -10.91 -4.02 29.14
CA LEU A 224 -11.79 -5.13 28.77
C LEU A 224 -12.00 -6.11 29.93
N ARG A 225 -10.93 -6.42 30.68
CA ARG A 225 -10.96 -7.35 31.81
C ARG A 225 -11.93 -6.89 32.90
N SER A 226 -11.96 -5.59 33.21
CA SER A 226 -12.86 -5.01 34.23
C SER A 226 -14.33 -5.00 33.81
N GLY A 227 -14.66 -5.34 32.56
CA GLY A 227 -16.03 -5.25 32.04
C GLY A 227 -16.47 -3.82 31.70
N ALA A 228 -15.54 -2.86 31.71
CA ALA A 228 -15.82 -1.47 31.35
C ALA A 228 -16.19 -1.31 29.87
N ALA A 229 -15.72 -2.21 29.01
CA ALA A 229 -16.00 -2.20 27.58
C ALA A 229 -16.29 -3.60 27.01
N ASP A 230 -16.73 -3.61 25.75
CA ASP A 230 -17.14 -4.81 25.03
C ASP A 230 -16.04 -5.32 24.07
N VAL A 231 -15.18 -4.40 23.58
CA VAL A 231 -14.04 -4.69 22.70
C VAL A 231 -12.78 -3.90 23.10
N ALA A 232 -11.60 -4.51 22.96
CA ALA A 232 -10.32 -3.83 23.08
C ALA A 232 -9.49 -3.95 21.79
N PHE A 233 -8.96 -2.83 21.31
CA PHE A 233 -8.03 -2.78 20.19
C PHE A 233 -6.60 -2.68 20.68
N VAL A 234 -5.81 -3.72 20.41
CA VAL A 234 -4.44 -3.87 20.92
C VAL A 234 -3.51 -4.42 19.83
N ASP A 235 -2.21 -4.36 20.06
CA ASP A 235 -1.25 -5.11 19.22
C ASP A 235 -1.14 -6.58 19.65
N HIS A 236 -0.72 -7.46 18.74
CA HIS A 236 -0.62 -8.90 19.02
C HIS A 236 0.42 -9.27 20.09
N LEU A 237 1.43 -8.42 20.34
CA LEU A 237 2.50 -8.73 21.30
C LEU A 237 1.95 -8.83 22.73
N VAL A 238 0.88 -8.09 23.03
CA VAL A 238 0.27 -8.15 24.36
C VAL A 238 -0.42 -9.49 24.65
N LEU A 239 -0.81 -10.25 23.62
CA LEU A 239 -1.54 -11.51 23.77
C LEU A 239 -0.71 -12.59 24.48
N GLU A 240 0.61 -12.56 24.34
CA GLU A 240 1.52 -13.50 25.01
C GLU A 240 1.51 -13.33 26.53
N SER A 241 1.27 -12.10 27.00
CA SER A 241 1.24 -11.77 28.43
C SER A 241 -0.09 -12.11 29.13
N ILE A 242 -1.08 -12.61 28.38
CA ILE A 242 -2.38 -13.01 28.93
C ILE A 242 -2.26 -14.43 29.48
N GLU A 243 -2.32 -14.56 30.80
CA GLU A 243 -2.21 -15.83 31.51
C GLU A 243 -3.51 -16.19 32.26
N GLY A 244 -3.68 -17.49 32.52
CA GLY A 244 -4.76 -18.04 33.32
C GLY A 244 -6.11 -18.10 32.62
N SER A 245 -7.17 -18.36 33.40
CA SER A 245 -8.56 -18.55 32.91
C SER A 245 -9.10 -17.36 32.11
N PHE A 246 -8.57 -16.16 32.34
CA PHE A 246 -8.93 -14.97 31.57
C PHE A 246 -8.56 -15.11 30.09
N ARG A 247 -7.55 -15.91 29.74
CA ARG A 247 -7.18 -16.17 28.35
C ARG A 247 -8.26 -16.97 27.61
N ASP A 248 -8.88 -17.92 28.29
CA ASP A 248 -9.86 -18.85 27.72
C ASP A 248 -11.22 -18.17 27.47
N GLU A 249 -11.50 -17.07 28.17
CA GLU A 249 -12.69 -16.24 27.98
C GLU A 249 -12.58 -15.29 26.77
N LEU A 250 -11.41 -15.16 26.15
CA LEU A 250 -11.16 -14.17 25.12
C LEU A 250 -11.11 -14.77 23.72
N SER A 251 -11.66 -14.03 22.77
CA SER A 251 -11.63 -14.35 21.35
C SER A 251 -11.22 -13.13 20.53
N LEU A 252 -10.71 -13.38 19.32
CA LEU A 252 -10.40 -12.36 18.32
C LEU A 252 -11.59 -12.17 17.39
N LEU A 253 -11.93 -10.93 17.07
CA LEU A 253 -12.81 -10.62 15.94
C LEU A 253 -11.98 -10.55 14.65
N CYS A 254 -12.35 -11.37 13.66
CA CYS A 254 -11.64 -11.49 12.41
C CYS A 254 -12.20 -10.55 11.34
N ALA A 255 -11.37 -10.25 10.35
CA ALA A 255 -11.71 -9.33 9.26
C ALA A 255 -12.81 -9.83 8.31
N ASP A 256 -13.14 -11.12 8.37
CA ASP A 256 -14.21 -11.80 7.61
C ASP A 256 -15.52 -11.92 8.41
N GLY A 257 -15.55 -11.37 9.62
CA GLY A 257 -16.68 -11.41 10.54
C GLY A 257 -16.78 -12.68 11.40
N THR A 258 -15.81 -13.59 11.28
CA THR A 258 -15.71 -14.75 12.17
C THR A 258 -15.00 -14.39 13.48
N GLN A 259 -15.01 -15.32 14.42
CA GLN A 259 -14.14 -15.26 15.60
C GLN A 259 -13.08 -16.35 15.57
N ALA A 260 -11.91 -16.07 16.15
CA ALA A 260 -10.85 -17.05 16.29
C ALA A 260 -10.19 -17.01 17.68
N PRO A 261 -9.57 -18.10 18.14
CA PRO A 261 -8.77 -18.10 19.36
C PRO A 261 -7.60 -17.12 19.26
N LEU A 262 -7.13 -16.61 20.42
CA LEU A 262 -6.01 -15.66 20.48
C LEU A 262 -4.74 -16.13 19.77
N SER A 263 -4.50 -17.45 19.69
CA SER A 263 -3.35 -18.03 18.98
C SER A 263 -3.36 -17.81 17.46
N HIS A 264 -4.52 -17.52 16.88
CA HIS A 264 -4.72 -17.35 15.44
C HIS A 264 -4.57 -15.88 14.99
N TYR A 265 -3.98 -15.01 15.81
CA TYR A 265 -3.78 -13.59 15.49
C TYR A 265 -3.10 -13.33 14.13
N ARG A 266 -2.29 -14.27 13.62
CA ARG A 266 -1.64 -14.14 12.30
C ARG A 266 -2.64 -14.20 11.14
N SER A 267 -3.68 -15.02 11.24
CA SER A 267 -4.75 -15.12 10.24
C SER A 267 -5.96 -14.26 10.59
N CYS A 268 -6.17 -13.94 11.86
CA CYS A 268 -7.28 -13.14 12.38
C CYS A 268 -6.74 -11.82 12.98
N ASN A 269 -6.60 -10.79 12.13
CA ASN A 269 -6.20 -9.44 12.51
C ASN A 269 -6.85 -8.40 11.60
N LEU A 270 -6.83 -7.13 12.03
CA LEU A 270 -7.42 -5.99 11.33
C LEU A 270 -6.41 -5.23 10.46
N GLY A 271 -5.16 -5.68 10.44
CA GLY A 271 -4.11 -5.08 9.63
C GLY A 271 -2.73 -5.21 10.25
N ARG A 272 -1.72 -4.97 9.42
CA ARG A 272 -0.30 -4.98 9.78
C ARG A 272 0.27 -3.58 9.66
N GLY A 273 1.05 -3.14 10.64
CA GLY A 273 1.68 -1.83 10.64
C GLY A 273 3.07 -1.83 11.27
N PRO A 274 3.80 -0.72 11.18
CA PRO A 274 5.13 -0.57 11.77
C PRO A 274 5.12 -0.57 13.31
N GLY A 275 6.18 -1.12 13.92
CA GLY A 275 6.48 -0.99 15.34
C GLY A 275 7.07 0.38 15.72
N ALA A 276 7.32 0.59 17.01
CA ALA A 276 7.80 1.87 17.53
C ALA A 276 9.19 2.25 17.00
N ALA A 277 9.47 3.55 16.98
CA ALA A 277 10.77 4.08 16.59
C ALA A 277 11.26 5.16 17.56
N THR A 278 12.57 5.18 17.77
CA THR A 278 13.24 6.24 18.55
C THR A 278 13.53 7.43 17.64
N VAL A 279 13.14 8.62 18.08
CA VAL A 279 13.26 9.87 17.32
C VAL A 279 14.21 10.85 18.01
N THR A 280 14.86 11.70 17.21
CA THR A 280 15.78 12.74 17.69
C THR A 280 15.86 13.91 16.69
N ARG A 281 16.60 14.97 17.02
CA ARG A 281 16.88 16.07 16.09
C ARG A 281 17.87 15.62 15.02
N ARG A 282 17.72 16.13 13.79
CA ARG A 282 18.60 15.79 12.65
C ARG A 282 20.10 15.95 12.95
N ASN A 283 20.50 17.03 13.64
CA ASN A 283 21.89 17.30 14.02
C ASN A 283 22.43 16.39 15.15
N PHE A 284 21.57 15.62 15.82
CA PHE A 284 21.91 14.72 16.91
C PHE A 284 21.87 13.23 16.51
N ARG A 285 21.58 12.94 15.23
CA ARG A 285 21.43 11.59 14.66
C ARG A 285 22.62 10.67 14.99
N LYS A 286 23.84 11.06 14.59
CA LYS A 286 25.05 10.23 14.76
C LYS A 286 25.32 9.89 16.23
N VAL A 287 25.15 10.87 17.11
CA VAL A 287 25.35 10.71 18.57
C VAL A 287 24.32 9.73 19.13
N SER A 288 23.05 9.91 18.74
CA SER A 288 21.93 9.06 19.16
C SER A 288 22.10 7.62 18.68
N GLN A 289 22.47 7.41 17.42
CA GLN A 289 22.70 6.09 16.86
C GLN A 289 23.83 5.37 17.59
N LYS A 290 24.96 6.06 17.84
CA LYS A 290 26.08 5.49 18.59
C LYS A 290 25.69 5.14 20.02
N PHE A 291 24.90 6.00 20.68
CA PHE A 291 24.37 5.76 22.01
C PHE A 291 23.47 4.53 22.06
N LEU A 292 22.46 4.44 21.17
CA LEU A 292 21.53 3.30 21.12
C LEU A 292 22.26 1.98 20.81
N SER A 293 23.22 1.98 19.89
CA SER A 293 24.05 0.81 19.63
C SER A 293 24.83 0.36 20.87
N THR A 294 25.37 1.31 21.63
CA THR A 294 26.15 1.02 22.85
C THR A 294 25.26 0.49 23.96
N VAL A 295 24.14 1.17 24.24
CA VAL A 295 23.17 0.76 25.26
C VAL A 295 22.62 -0.64 24.97
N GLN A 296 22.32 -0.94 23.71
CA GLN A 296 21.89 -2.27 23.31
C GLN A 296 23.01 -3.33 23.46
N MET A 297 24.25 -3.03 23.07
CA MET A 297 25.37 -3.97 23.20
C MET A 297 25.65 -4.34 24.66
N LEU A 298 25.43 -3.40 25.59
CA LEU A 298 25.64 -3.63 27.02
C LEU A 298 24.42 -4.28 27.68
N PHE A 299 23.22 -3.75 27.46
CA PHE A 299 22.04 -4.04 28.27
C PHE A 299 20.87 -4.65 27.49
N GLY A 300 21.01 -4.88 26.18
CA GLY A 300 20.00 -5.59 25.40
C GLY A 300 19.89 -7.07 25.80
N ARG A 301 18.98 -7.83 25.17
CA ARG A 301 18.74 -9.25 25.51
C ARG A 301 19.99 -10.13 25.42
N LYS A 302 20.91 -9.78 24.50
CA LYS A 302 22.20 -10.45 24.28
C LYS A 302 23.38 -9.57 24.73
N GLY A 303 23.12 -8.63 25.63
CA GLY A 303 24.09 -7.64 26.07
C GLY A 303 25.11 -8.21 27.05
N GLN A 304 26.31 -7.63 27.06
CA GLN A 304 27.43 -8.07 27.92
C GLN A 304 27.14 -7.92 29.42
N GLU A 305 26.30 -6.94 29.79
CA GLU A 305 26.03 -6.52 31.16
C GLU A 305 24.53 -6.61 31.49
N VAL A 306 23.81 -7.52 30.83
CA VAL A 306 22.36 -7.73 30.99
C VAL A 306 21.95 -8.00 32.44
N GLN A 307 22.83 -8.63 33.23
CA GLN A 307 22.60 -8.91 34.65
C GLN A 307 22.56 -7.64 35.52
N ARG A 308 23.18 -6.54 35.07
CA ARG A 308 23.17 -5.26 35.78
C ARG A 308 21.96 -4.43 35.46
N PHE A 309 21.55 -4.44 34.19
CA PHE A 309 20.39 -3.70 33.72
C PHE A 309 19.83 -4.37 32.47
N GLN A 310 18.51 -4.55 32.46
CA GLN A 310 17.79 -5.14 31.34
C GLN A 310 17.02 -4.06 30.59
N LEU A 311 17.47 -3.74 29.39
CA LEU A 311 16.93 -2.62 28.60
C LEU A 311 15.43 -2.80 28.26
N PHE A 312 15.06 -4.02 27.87
CA PHE A 312 13.71 -4.39 27.41
C PHE A 312 12.91 -5.13 28.48
N GLU A 313 13.23 -4.98 29.76
CA GLU A 313 12.39 -5.51 30.84
C GLU A 313 11.94 -4.41 31.79
N SER A 314 10.66 -4.38 32.12
CA SER A 314 10.07 -3.34 32.96
C SER A 314 9.49 -3.85 34.28
N ALA A 315 9.52 -5.17 34.51
CA ALA A 315 8.90 -5.83 35.67
C ALA A 315 9.30 -5.19 37.02
N LEU A 316 10.59 -4.85 37.19
CA LEU A 316 11.14 -4.24 38.41
C LEU A 316 10.58 -2.84 38.73
N PHE A 317 9.96 -2.18 37.75
CA PHE A 317 9.45 -0.81 37.88
C PHE A 317 7.93 -0.76 38.06
N GLY A 318 7.27 -1.92 38.14
CA GLY A 318 5.83 -2.05 38.43
C GLY A 318 4.89 -1.74 37.26
N LYS A 319 5.43 -1.51 36.06
CA LYS A 319 4.67 -1.28 34.82
C LYS A 319 5.36 -2.01 33.65
N LYS A 320 4.68 -2.09 32.51
CA LYS A 320 5.18 -2.72 31.27
C LYS A 320 5.56 -1.64 30.25
N ASP A 321 6.46 -1.97 29.32
CA ASP A 321 6.78 -1.15 28.14
C ASP A 321 7.37 0.23 28.47
N LEU A 322 8.25 0.30 29.48
CA LEU A 322 8.90 1.55 29.90
C LEU A 322 10.17 1.81 29.05
N LEU A 323 10.30 3.01 28.45
CA LEU A 323 11.32 3.42 27.46
C LEU A 323 11.25 2.69 26.12
N PHE A 324 11.07 1.38 26.18
CA PHE A 324 10.98 0.43 25.07
C PHE A 324 9.95 -0.63 25.45
N ARG A 325 9.32 -1.25 24.45
CA ARG A 325 8.40 -2.37 24.68
C ARG A 325 9.15 -3.55 25.29
N ASP A 326 8.50 -4.25 26.20
CA ASP A 326 9.11 -5.41 26.85
C ASP A 326 9.32 -6.56 25.86
N ALA A 327 8.47 -6.65 24.83
CA ALA A 327 8.57 -7.63 23.76
C ALA A 327 9.70 -7.36 22.74
N THR A 328 10.43 -6.24 22.87
CA THR A 328 11.53 -5.90 21.95
C THR A 328 12.68 -6.91 22.10
N ASP A 329 13.07 -7.52 20.99
CA ASP A 329 14.23 -8.41 20.91
C ASP A 329 15.51 -7.59 20.73
N ARG A 330 15.45 -6.62 19.80
CA ARG A 330 16.56 -5.70 19.51
C ARG A 330 16.09 -4.39 18.88
N LEU A 331 16.94 -3.38 18.96
CA LEU A 331 16.87 -2.14 18.20
C LEU A 331 17.61 -2.29 16.86
N PHE A 332 16.93 -1.97 15.77
CA PHE A 332 17.53 -1.81 14.46
C PHE A 332 17.88 -0.34 14.21
N VAL A 333 19.17 -0.01 14.25
CA VAL A 333 19.66 1.35 14.02
C VAL A 333 19.62 1.67 12.52
N LEU A 334 18.98 2.78 12.16
CA LEU A 334 18.65 3.12 10.78
C LEU A 334 19.85 3.73 10.03
N PRO A 335 20.05 3.44 8.73
CA PRO A 335 21.03 4.12 7.88
C PRO A 335 20.80 5.64 7.77
N GLU A 336 21.81 6.43 7.38
CA GLU A 336 21.74 7.91 7.39
C GLU A 336 20.75 8.53 6.40
N ASN A 337 20.41 7.85 5.30
CA ASN A 337 19.58 8.42 4.23
C ASN A 337 18.10 8.02 4.31
N VAL A 338 17.70 7.34 5.40
CA VAL A 338 16.30 6.92 5.57
C VAL A 338 15.48 8.06 6.14
N ASP A 339 14.43 8.46 5.43
CA ASP A 339 13.40 9.40 5.89
C ASP A 339 12.33 8.70 6.73
N VAL A 340 11.66 9.44 7.61
CA VAL A 340 10.58 8.95 8.47
C VAL A 340 9.48 8.24 7.67
N SER A 341 9.16 8.72 6.47
CA SER A 341 8.17 8.08 5.58
C SER A 341 8.57 6.65 5.20
N GLN A 342 9.86 6.43 4.97
CA GLN A 342 10.41 5.09 4.67
C GLN A 342 10.53 4.24 5.94
N VAL A 343 10.77 4.88 7.09
CA VAL A 343 10.78 4.20 8.39
C VAL A 343 9.40 3.63 8.71
N VAL A 344 8.34 4.41 8.61
CA VAL A 344 7.00 3.91 8.93
C VAL A 344 6.40 3.05 7.81
N GLY A 345 6.89 3.19 6.57
CA GLY A 345 6.44 2.41 5.42
C GLY A 345 5.32 3.11 4.64
N GLN A 346 5.37 3.02 3.31
CA GLN A 346 4.51 3.81 2.42
C GLN A 346 3.01 3.49 2.58
N ASP A 347 2.66 2.21 2.74
CA ASP A 347 1.27 1.79 2.98
C ASP A 347 0.70 2.43 4.26
N TYR A 348 1.53 2.48 5.29
CA TYR A 348 1.15 3.11 6.55
C TYR A 348 1.09 4.64 6.43
N VAL A 349 2.00 5.26 5.66
CA VAL A 349 1.90 6.70 5.34
C VAL A 349 0.58 7.03 4.65
N ALA A 350 0.17 6.24 3.66
CA ALA A 350 -1.10 6.42 2.96
C ALA A 350 -2.30 6.29 3.91
N LEU A 351 -2.26 5.34 4.86
CA LEU A 351 -3.22 5.27 5.97
C LEU A 351 -3.22 6.53 6.83
N LEU A 352 -2.06 7.05 7.26
CA LEU A 352 -2.01 8.23 8.11
C LEU A 352 -2.51 9.52 7.43
N LYS A 353 -2.20 9.68 6.14
CA LYS A 353 -2.70 10.80 5.32
C LYS A 353 -4.21 10.75 5.17
N SER A 354 -4.73 9.59 4.78
CA SER A 354 -6.19 9.39 4.63
C SER A 354 -6.94 9.60 5.94
N LEU A 355 -6.39 9.20 7.10
CA LEU A 355 -6.92 9.52 8.42
C LEU A 355 -6.72 10.99 8.87
N ARG A 356 -6.13 11.85 8.01
CA ARG A 356 -5.86 13.29 8.24
C ARG A 356 -5.05 13.60 9.49
N HIS A 357 -4.01 12.81 9.79
CA HIS A 357 -3.11 13.09 10.92
C HIS A 357 -2.38 14.44 10.82
N GLU A 358 -2.21 14.97 9.60
CA GLU A 358 -1.58 16.26 9.33
C GLU A 358 -2.59 17.43 9.18
N GLY A 359 -3.89 17.15 9.30
CA GLY A 359 -4.98 18.07 8.95
C GLY A 359 -5.53 17.79 7.55
N SER A 360 -6.53 18.54 7.10
CA SER A 360 -7.00 18.50 5.71
C SER A 360 -6.09 19.35 4.82
N SER A 361 -5.38 18.73 3.88
CA SER A 361 -4.68 19.42 2.79
C SER A 361 -5.59 19.56 1.56
N LEU A 362 -5.31 20.55 0.71
CA LEU A 362 -5.86 20.60 -0.66
C LEU A 362 -5.48 19.31 -1.43
N GLU A 363 -4.30 18.75 -1.16
CA GLU A 363 -3.84 17.49 -1.74
C GLU A 363 -4.75 16.29 -1.37
N ASP A 364 -5.35 16.29 -0.16
CA ASP A 364 -6.27 15.24 0.27
C ASP A 364 -7.63 15.29 -0.45
N SER A 365 -7.86 16.33 -1.27
CA SER A 365 -9.10 16.53 -2.02
C SER A 365 -8.95 16.22 -3.52
N VAL A 366 -7.72 16.15 -4.04
CA VAL A 366 -7.41 15.84 -5.45
C VAL A 366 -7.32 14.35 -5.74
N MET A 367 -8.12 13.84 -6.67
CA MET A 367 -8.02 12.45 -7.16
C MET A 367 -6.88 12.35 -8.16
N ARG A 368 -5.86 11.54 -7.89
CA ARG A 368 -4.73 11.30 -8.80
C ARG A 368 -4.92 10.00 -9.57
N TRP A 369 -5.20 10.10 -10.86
CA TRP A 369 -5.46 8.94 -11.72
C TRP A 369 -4.23 8.60 -12.57
N CYS A 370 -3.85 7.31 -12.63
CA CYS A 370 -2.73 6.91 -13.47
C CYS A 370 -3.13 6.77 -14.94
N CYS A 371 -2.34 7.35 -15.84
CA CYS A 371 -2.46 7.21 -17.29
C CYS A 371 -1.18 6.58 -17.84
N ILE A 372 -1.25 5.49 -18.60
CA ILE A 372 -0.04 4.79 -19.09
C ILE A 372 0.48 5.33 -20.42
N SER A 373 -0.25 6.22 -21.09
CA SER A 373 0.13 6.75 -22.40
C SER A 373 -0.28 8.21 -22.58
N GLN A 374 0.18 8.85 -23.65
CA GLN A 374 -0.26 10.20 -23.99
C GLN A 374 -1.74 10.24 -24.37
N ALA A 375 -2.25 9.21 -25.07
CA ALA A 375 -3.67 9.13 -25.44
C ALA A 375 -4.56 9.03 -24.20
N GLU A 376 -4.18 8.20 -23.21
CA GLU A 376 -4.89 8.13 -21.93
C GLU A 376 -4.81 9.42 -21.13
N GLN A 377 -3.64 10.06 -21.11
CA GLN A 377 -3.47 11.35 -20.44
C GLN A 377 -4.43 12.40 -21.02
N ASN A 378 -4.48 12.51 -22.35
CA ASN A 378 -5.39 13.44 -23.03
C ASN A 378 -6.86 13.13 -22.69
N LYS A 379 -7.26 11.85 -22.70
CA LYS A 379 -8.61 11.42 -22.31
C LYS A 379 -8.92 11.73 -20.85
N CYS A 380 -7.96 11.52 -19.96
CA CYS A 380 -8.11 11.82 -18.54
C CYS A 380 -8.21 13.32 -18.27
N GLU A 381 -7.49 14.16 -19.01
CA GLU A 381 -7.60 15.61 -18.89
C GLU A 381 -8.97 16.10 -19.38
N GLN A 382 -9.49 15.53 -20.47
CA GLN A 382 -10.88 15.78 -20.88
C GLN A 382 -11.88 15.29 -19.83
N TRP A 383 -11.64 14.12 -19.23
CA TRP A 383 -12.45 13.62 -18.11
C TRP A 383 -12.47 14.63 -16.95
N ALA A 384 -11.32 15.17 -16.57
CA ALA A 384 -11.20 16.14 -15.48
C ALA A 384 -11.99 17.43 -15.73
N LEU A 385 -12.11 17.86 -16.98
CA LEU A 385 -12.85 19.07 -17.39
C LEU A 385 -14.38 18.86 -17.44
N ASN A 386 -14.85 17.61 -17.51
CA ASN A 386 -16.25 17.27 -17.75
C ASN A 386 -16.97 16.68 -16.52
N ILE A 387 -16.40 16.80 -15.33
CA ILE A 387 -16.97 16.25 -14.09
C ILE A 387 -17.08 17.29 -12.98
N ASN A 388 -18.05 17.08 -12.07
CA ASN A 388 -18.23 17.87 -10.84
C ASN A 388 -17.92 17.05 -9.57
N SER A 389 -17.18 15.95 -9.71
CA SER A 389 -16.94 14.95 -8.65
C SER A 389 -15.79 15.30 -7.71
N GLY A 390 -15.08 16.41 -7.97
CA GLY A 390 -13.86 16.83 -7.30
C GLY A 390 -12.70 16.98 -8.30
N PRO A 391 -11.62 17.68 -7.92
CA PRO A 391 -10.48 17.89 -8.82
C PRO A 391 -9.80 16.56 -9.15
N LEU A 392 -9.69 16.25 -10.45
CA LEU A 392 -8.96 15.11 -11.00
C LEU A 392 -7.63 15.59 -11.57
N VAL A 393 -6.55 14.92 -11.20
CA VAL A 393 -5.20 15.14 -11.74
C VAL A 393 -4.71 13.85 -12.38
N CYS A 394 -4.30 13.95 -13.64
CA CYS A 394 -3.85 12.83 -14.44
C CYS A 394 -2.33 12.71 -14.33
N ILE A 395 -1.86 11.58 -13.81
CA ILE A 395 -0.45 11.29 -13.57
C ILE A 395 0.03 10.26 -14.59
N ARG A 396 1.03 10.64 -15.39
CA ARG A 396 1.60 9.75 -16.39
C ARG A 396 2.50 8.67 -15.76
N GLY A 397 2.16 7.41 -15.97
CA GLY A 397 2.98 6.23 -15.67
C GLY A 397 3.67 5.68 -16.93
N LEU A 398 4.70 4.86 -16.74
CA LEU A 398 5.43 4.21 -17.83
C LEU A 398 4.76 2.92 -18.34
N SER A 399 3.95 2.28 -17.50
CA SER A 399 3.23 1.03 -17.77
C SER A 399 2.19 0.81 -16.67
N VAL A 400 1.29 -0.17 -16.85
CA VAL A 400 0.33 -0.59 -15.82
C VAL A 400 1.05 -1.00 -14.51
N ARG A 401 2.20 -1.67 -14.66
CA ARG A 401 3.09 -2.05 -13.55
C ARG A 401 3.66 -0.85 -12.79
N ASP A 402 4.08 0.18 -13.52
CA ASP A 402 4.55 1.43 -12.91
C ASP A 402 3.41 2.14 -12.16
N CYS A 403 2.19 2.13 -12.69
CA CYS A 403 1.01 2.67 -11.99
C CYS A 403 0.73 1.97 -10.67
N ILE A 404 0.80 0.63 -10.61
CA ILE A 404 0.67 -0.12 -9.36
C ILE A 404 1.74 0.32 -8.34
N MET A 405 3.00 0.47 -8.79
CA MET A 405 4.07 0.95 -7.91
C MET A 405 3.89 2.40 -7.46
N LYS A 406 3.36 3.27 -8.33
CA LYS A 406 3.03 4.66 -8.00
C LYS A 406 1.92 4.76 -6.98
N ILE A 407 0.92 3.87 -7.01
CA ILE A 407 -0.09 3.76 -5.94
C ILE A 407 0.58 3.36 -4.63
N LYS A 408 1.44 2.34 -4.65
CA LYS A 408 2.19 1.91 -3.45
C LYS A 408 3.07 3.03 -2.87
N LYS A 409 3.62 3.89 -3.72
CA LYS A 409 4.43 5.05 -3.33
C LYS A 409 3.61 6.28 -2.93
N ASP A 410 2.27 6.19 -2.97
CA ASP A 410 1.37 7.32 -2.72
C ASP A 410 1.64 8.51 -3.67
N GLU A 411 2.02 8.22 -4.91
CA GLU A 411 2.13 9.19 -6.01
C GLU A 411 0.82 9.28 -6.82
N VAL A 412 0.01 8.23 -6.78
CA VAL A 412 -1.25 8.03 -7.52
C VAL A 412 -2.27 7.40 -6.58
N ASP A 413 -3.56 7.74 -6.75
CA ASP A 413 -4.63 7.22 -5.91
C ASP A 413 -5.32 5.98 -6.51
N ALA A 414 -5.57 5.98 -7.82
CA ALA A 414 -6.31 4.90 -8.48
C ALA A 414 -5.87 4.65 -9.92
N VAL A 415 -6.13 3.43 -10.40
CA VAL A 415 -5.92 3.00 -11.77
C VAL A 415 -6.91 1.88 -12.11
N SER A 416 -7.36 1.81 -13.37
CA SER A 416 -8.11 0.66 -13.89
C SER A 416 -7.14 -0.45 -14.31
N LEU A 417 -7.35 -1.67 -13.85
CA LEU A 417 -6.48 -2.82 -14.11
C LEU A 417 -7.25 -3.96 -14.76
N ASP A 418 -6.64 -4.63 -15.73
CA ASP A 418 -7.13 -5.91 -16.23
C ASP A 418 -7.07 -7.02 -15.16
N ALA A 419 -7.68 -8.17 -15.44
CA ALA A 419 -7.75 -9.28 -14.49
C ALA A 419 -6.38 -9.78 -14.01
N THR A 420 -5.36 -9.81 -14.88
CA THR A 420 -4.01 -10.25 -14.50
C THR A 420 -3.35 -9.22 -13.60
N HIS A 421 -3.43 -7.94 -13.96
CA HIS A 421 -2.88 -6.87 -13.14
C HIS A 421 -3.65 -6.65 -11.83
N THR A 422 -4.94 -6.96 -11.78
CA THR A 422 -5.75 -7.01 -10.56
C THR A 422 -5.24 -8.09 -9.60
N PHE A 423 -4.90 -9.28 -10.10
CA PHE A 423 -4.23 -10.32 -9.30
C PHE A 423 -2.90 -9.82 -8.72
N ILE A 424 -2.06 -9.20 -9.55
CA ILE A 424 -0.76 -8.66 -9.12
C ILE A 424 -0.94 -7.56 -8.07
N ALA A 425 -1.85 -6.61 -8.30
CA ALA A 425 -2.16 -5.52 -7.39
C ALA A 425 -2.71 -6.03 -6.05
N GLY A 426 -3.60 -7.02 -6.06
CA GLY A 426 -4.11 -7.69 -4.86
C GLY A 426 -3.01 -8.35 -4.05
N LYS A 427 -2.06 -9.05 -4.71
CA LYS A 427 -0.85 -9.59 -4.05
C LYS A 427 0.10 -8.50 -3.54
N CYS A 428 -0.01 -7.27 -4.04
CA CYS A 428 0.69 -6.09 -3.54
C CYS A 428 -0.07 -5.35 -2.43
N GLY A 429 -1.23 -5.85 -1.98
CA GLY A 429 -2.02 -5.26 -0.89
C GLY A 429 -2.94 -4.11 -1.32
N LEU A 430 -3.15 -3.90 -2.63
CA LEU A 430 -4.21 -3.01 -3.12
C LEU A 430 -5.56 -3.73 -3.06
N VAL A 431 -6.64 -2.95 -2.99
CA VAL A 431 -8.01 -3.48 -2.88
C VAL A 431 -8.88 -2.97 -4.02
N PRO A 432 -9.90 -3.76 -4.42
CA PRO A 432 -10.87 -3.33 -5.42
C PRO A 432 -11.80 -2.25 -4.88
N VAL A 433 -12.26 -1.37 -5.76
CA VAL A 433 -13.25 -0.33 -5.44
C VAL A 433 -14.53 -0.55 -6.23
N VAL A 434 -14.37 -0.59 -7.55
CA VAL A 434 -15.43 -0.85 -8.52
C VAL A 434 -14.90 -1.73 -9.64
N THR A 435 -15.79 -2.44 -10.31
CA THR A 435 -15.48 -3.21 -11.52
C THR A 435 -16.24 -2.66 -12.71
N GLU A 436 -15.64 -2.72 -13.89
CA GLU A 436 -16.36 -2.48 -15.14
C GLU A 436 -17.45 -3.55 -15.34
N TYR A 437 -18.63 -3.13 -15.79
CA TYR A 437 -19.73 -4.02 -16.13
C TYR A 437 -20.00 -3.98 -17.63
N TYR A 438 -20.12 -5.15 -18.23
CA TYR A 438 -20.36 -5.35 -19.65
C TYR A 438 -21.74 -6.02 -19.86
N VAL A 439 -22.45 -5.71 -20.95
CA VAL A 439 -23.68 -6.44 -21.31
C VAL A 439 -23.35 -7.92 -21.54
N LYS A 440 -24.28 -8.79 -21.12
CA LYS A 440 -24.20 -10.26 -20.98
C LYS A 440 -23.46 -10.98 -22.13
N LEU A 441 -22.12 -10.97 -22.09
CA LEU A 441 -21.20 -11.86 -22.82
C LEU A 441 -20.82 -13.09 -21.97
N SER A 442 -21.63 -13.41 -20.94
CA SER A 442 -21.29 -14.43 -19.95
C SER A 442 -21.56 -15.84 -20.47
N LEU A 443 -20.49 -16.64 -20.59
CA LEU A 443 -20.54 -18.08 -20.86
C LEU A 443 -21.00 -18.91 -19.64
N SER A 444 -21.14 -18.30 -18.44
CA SER A 444 -21.58 -19.01 -17.23
C SER A 444 -22.71 -18.27 -16.52
N ALA A 445 -23.79 -18.99 -16.21
CA ALA A 445 -24.91 -18.49 -15.42
C ALA A 445 -24.57 -18.33 -13.92
N SER A 446 -23.34 -18.67 -13.51
CA SER A 446 -22.90 -18.76 -12.11
C SER A 446 -21.87 -17.71 -11.67
N SER A 447 -21.33 -16.89 -12.58
CA SER A 447 -20.39 -15.82 -12.21
C SER A 447 -21.13 -14.52 -11.92
N ALA A 448 -20.98 -13.98 -10.70
CA ALA A 448 -21.62 -12.73 -10.26
C ALA A 448 -21.21 -11.48 -11.07
N PHE A 449 -20.11 -11.56 -11.83
CA PHE A 449 -19.57 -10.47 -12.65
C PHE A 449 -19.42 -10.89 -14.13
N PRO A 450 -19.86 -10.06 -15.09
CA PRO A 450 -19.76 -10.39 -16.51
C PRO A 450 -18.29 -10.43 -16.95
N SER A 451 -17.92 -11.52 -17.63
CA SER A 451 -16.58 -11.71 -18.19
C SER A 451 -16.57 -11.46 -19.68
N VAL A 452 -15.43 -11.05 -20.22
CA VAL A 452 -15.15 -11.10 -21.66
C VAL A 452 -14.39 -12.39 -21.97
N VAL A 453 -14.08 -12.67 -23.23
CA VAL A 453 -13.29 -13.85 -23.61
C VAL A 453 -12.04 -13.46 -24.38
N GLY A 454 -10.96 -14.20 -24.15
CA GLY A 454 -9.75 -14.13 -24.97
C GLY A 454 -9.86 -15.04 -26.18
N VAL A 455 -9.40 -14.59 -27.34
CA VAL A 455 -9.44 -15.36 -28.59
C VAL A 455 -8.10 -15.27 -29.33
N ALA A 456 -7.86 -16.28 -30.18
CA ALA A 456 -6.77 -16.28 -31.16
C ALA A 456 -7.35 -16.04 -32.55
N VAL A 457 -6.88 -15.01 -33.24
CA VAL A 457 -7.41 -14.55 -34.53
C VAL A 457 -6.34 -14.72 -35.60
N ALA A 458 -6.72 -15.26 -36.76
CA ALA A 458 -5.88 -15.36 -37.94
C ALA A 458 -6.63 -14.90 -39.19
N LYS A 459 -5.90 -14.56 -40.24
CA LYS A 459 -6.48 -14.19 -41.54
C LYS A 459 -7.13 -15.41 -42.19
N THR A 460 -8.29 -15.25 -42.81
CA THR A 460 -8.97 -16.32 -43.59
C THR A 460 -8.06 -16.86 -44.70
N SER A 461 -7.22 -16.01 -45.28
CA SER A 461 -6.22 -16.38 -46.31
C SER A 461 -5.13 -17.34 -45.79
N SER A 462 -4.91 -17.42 -44.48
CA SER A 462 -3.89 -18.28 -43.86
C SER A 462 -4.44 -19.67 -43.51
N LYS A 463 -4.85 -20.44 -44.53
CA LYS A 463 -5.55 -21.74 -44.36
C LYS A 463 -4.84 -22.78 -43.49
N ASN A 464 -3.51 -22.76 -43.45
CA ASN A 464 -2.69 -23.70 -42.68
C ASN A 464 -2.40 -23.24 -41.24
N MET A 465 -3.10 -22.21 -40.76
CA MET A 465 -2.91 -21.69 -39.40
C MET A 465 -3.90 -22.34 -38.44
N LEU A 466 -3.37 -23.10 -37.47
CA LEU A 466 -4.12 -23.73 -36.38
C LEU A 466 -3.47 -23.37 -35.03
N LEU A 467 -4.24 -23.50 -33.94
CA LEU A 467 -3.73 -23.19 -32.59
C LEU A 467 -2.59 -24.13 -32.18
N GLY A 468 -2.57 -25.37 -32.66
CA GLY A 468 -1.47 -26.32 -32.42
C GLY A 468 -0.23 -26.11 -33.30
N SER A 469 -0.31 -25.29 -34.36
CA SER A 469 0.75 -25.12 -35.37
C SER A 469 1.44 -23.75 -35.28
N LEU A 470 1.54 -23.19 -34.07
CA LEU A 470 2.07 -21.85 -33.83
C LEU A 470 3.60 -21.78 -33.85
N HIS A 471 4.28 -22.93 -33.84
CA HIS A 471 5.74 -22.98 -33.86
C HIS A 471 6.30 -22.28 -35.10
N SER A 472 7.34 -21.46 -34.89
CA SER A 472 8.00 -20.68 -35.95
C SER A 472 7.11 -19.68 -36.71
N ARG A 473 5.90 -19.40 -36.22
CA ARG A 473 5.03 -18.35 -36.77
C ARG A 473 5.37 -16.99 -36.17
N ARG A 474 4.80 -15.95 -36.77
CA ARG A 474 4.85 -14.58 -36.25
C ARG A 474 3.61 -14.28 -35.42
N SER A 475 3.80 -13.75 -34.22
CA SER A 475 2.71 -13.47 -33.30
C SER A 475 2.53 -11.99 -33.00
N CYS A 476 1.26 -11.61 -32.80
CA CYS A 476 0.83 -10.30 -32.33
C CYS A 476 0.11 -10.48 -31.00
N HIS A 477 0.58 -9.79 -29.98
CA HIS A 477 0.03 -9.85 -28.64
C HIS A 477 -0.33 -8.45 -28.18
N SER A 478 -1.40 -8.31 -27.40
CA SER A 478 -1.79 -6.99 -26.88
C SER A 478 -0.69 -6.36 -26.02
N TYR A 479 -0.26 -7.04 -24.95
CA TYR A 479 0.90 -6.63 -24.13
C TYR A 479 1.33 -7.73 -23.14
N MET A 480 2.51 -7.59 -22.56
CA MET A 480 3.04 -8.50 -21.54
C MET A 480 2.13 -8.51 -20.31
N TYR A 481 1.82 -9.70 -19.80
CA TYR A 481 0.85 -9.94 -18.71
C TYR A 481 -0.63 -9.64 -19.03
N SER A 482 -0.98 -9.22 -20.24
CA SER A 482 -2.40 -9.11 -20.63
C SER A 482 -3.13 -10.46 -20.47
N PRO A 483 -4.40 -10.48 -20.05
CA PRO A 483 -5.16 -11.72 -19.90
C PRO A 483 -5.28 -12.50 -21.23
N ALA A 484 -5.73 -11.84 -22.31
CA ALA A 484 -5.90 -12.47 -23.62
C ALA A 484 -4.58 -12.64 -24.38
N GLY A 485 -3.70 -11.65 -24.34
CA GLY A 485 -2.49 -11.61 -25.16
C GLY A 485 -1.33 -12.42 -24.60
N TRP A 486 -1.31 -12.70 -23.30
CA TRP A 486 -0.17 -13.37 -22.65
C TRP A 486 -0.58 -14.49 -21.70
N LEU A 487 -1.54 -14.26 -20.81
CA LEU A 487 -1.86 -15.24 -19.76
C LEU A 487 -2.61 -16.46 -20.33
N LEU A 488 -3.71 -16.27 -21.03
CA LEU A 488 -4.51 -17.38 -21.60
C LEU A 488 -3.74 -18.19 -22.66
N PRO A 489 -3.00 -17.58 -23.61
CA PRO A 489 -2.27 -18.35 -24.61
C PRO A 489 -1.18 -19.25 -24.00
N TYR A 490 -0.65 -18.89 -22.82
CA TYR A 490 0.34 -19.70 -22.10
C TYR A 490 -0.16 -21.13 -21.83
N ARG A 491 -1.47 -21.33 -21.63
CA ARG A 491 -2.09 -22.65 -21.39
C ARG A 491 -1.95 -23.59 -22.59
N TYR A 492 -1.96 -23.03 -23.80
CA TYR A 492 -2.02 -23.78 -25.05
C TYR A 492 -0.64 -23.95 -25.69
N MET A 493 0.39 -23.31 -25.15
CA MET A 493 1.75 -23.37 -25.70
C MET A 493 2.66 -24.39 -25.02
N LEU A 494 2.15 -25.19 -24.07
CA LEU A 494 2.92 -26.17 -23.28
C LEU A 494 3.38 -27.38 -24.10
N ASP A 495 4.70 -27.42 -24.36
CA ASP A 495 5.50 -28.64 -24.28
C ASP A 495 6.27 -28.63 -22.93
N LYS A 496 6.57 -29.81 -22.39
CA LYS A 496 6.76 -30.12 -20.96
C LYS A 496 7.93 -29.48 -20.17
N GLU A 497 8.64 -28.45 -20.64
CA GLU A 497 9.78 -27.87 -19.89
C GLU A 497 9.69 -26.36 -19.61
N LEU A 498 9.79 -26.04 -18.32
CA LEU A 498 9.35 -24.81 -17.68
C LEU A 498 10.55 -23.87 -17.41
N ASN A 499 10.74 -22.81 -18.22
CA ASN A 499 11.21 -21.46 -17.78
C ASN A 499 11.70 -20.49 -18.89
N SER A 500 11.73 -20.82 -20.19
CA SER A 500 12.16 -19.85 -21.24
C SER A 500 11.28 -19.79 -22.50
N MET A 501 9.99 -20.11 -22.37
CA MET A 501 9.22 -20.71 -23.47
C MET A 501 8.66 -19.77 -24.55
N TYR A 502 8.22 -18.54 -24.22
CA TYR A 502 7.57 -17.68 -25.24
C TYR A 502 8.52 -17.29 -26.40
N ASN A 503 9.82 -17.14 -26.11
CA ASN A 503 10.84 -16.85 -27.13
C ASN A 503 11.20 -18.06 -28.01
N GLY A 504 10.83 -19.27 -27.61
CA GLY A 504 11.09 -20.52 -28.34
C GLY A 504 9.93 -20.95 -29.25
N VAL A 505 8.68 -20.62 -28.89
CA VAL A 505 7.48 -20.99 -29.67
C VAL A 505 7.38 -20.15 -30.94
N PHE A 506 7.51 -18.83 -30.84
CA PHE A 506 7.38 -17.92 -31.99
C PHE A 506 8.74 -17.54 -32.56
N TRP A 507 8.82 -17.45 -33.89
CA TRP A 507 10.06 -17.04 -34.55
C TRP A 507 10.36 -15.56 -34.30
N LYS A 508 9.35 -14.70 -34.48
CA LYS A 508 9.40 -13.25 -34.23
C LYS A 508 7.99 -12.80 -33.83
N GLY A 509 7.87 -11.72 -33.09
CA GLY A 509 6.54 -11.18 -32.80
C GLY A 509 6.58 -9.74 -32.36
N CYS A 510 5.40 -9.24 -32.02
CA CYS A 510 5.24 -8.06 -31.19
C CYS A 510 4.46 -8.42 -29.91
N LEU A 511 5.17 -8.39 -28.79
CA LEU A 511 4.66 -8.49 -27.43
C LEU A 511 5.20 -7.27 -26.67
N PRO A 512 4.45 -6.15 -26.69
CA PRO A 512 4.84 -4.93 -25.97
C PRO A 512 5.20 -5.21 -24.51
N GLY A 513 6.31 -4.65 -24.03
CA GLY A 513 6.87 -4.90 -22.69
C GLY A 513 7.82 -6.09 -22.57
N SER A 514 7.98 -6.90 -23.63
CA SER A 514 8.92 -8.02 -23.69
C SER A 514 10.32 -7.59 -24.15
N GLN A 515 11.20 -8.56 -24.42
CA GLN A 515 12.53 -8.36 -24.99
C GLN A 515 12.83 -9.44 -26.06
N GLY A 516 13.81 -9.18 -26.91
CA GLY A 516 14.32 -10.17 -27.88
C GLY A 516 13.39 -10.40 -29.09
N ASN A 517 13.18 -11.67 -29.46
CA ASN A 517 12.48 -12.04 -30.70
C ASN A 517 11.04 -11.53 -30.76
N LEU A 518 10.38 -11.44 -29.61
CA LEU A 518 9.00 -10.97 -29.48
C LEU A 518 8.86 -9.45 -29.56
N CYS A 519 9.94 -8.69 -29.76
CA CYS A 519 9.88 -7.26 -30.04
C CYS A 519 10.31 -6.92 -31.47
N LYS A 520 10.72 -7.90 -32.28
CA LYS A 520 11.30 -7.67 -33.61
C LYS A 520 10.31 -7.09 -34.62
N VAL A 521 9.03 -7.34 -34.40
CA VAL A 521 7.95 -6.94 -35.31
C VAL A 521 7.23 -5.69 -34.81
N CYS A 522 7.47 -5.26 -33.58
CA CYS A 522 6.90 -4.04 -33.04
C CYS A 522 7.34 -2.81 -33.85
N LEU A 523 6.44 -1.83 -33.95
CA LEU A 523 6.57 -0.73 -34.89
C LEU A 523 7.13 0.54 -34.21
N GLY A 524 6.91 0.70 -32.91
CA GLY A 524 7.17 1.92 -32.17
C GLY A 524 6.08 2.98 -32.38
N GLY A 525 6.28 4.14 -31.75
CA GLY A 525 5.34 5.25 -31.78
C GLY A 525 5.53 6.22 -32.93
N THR A 526 5.03 7.44 -32.74
CA THR A 526 5.23 8.59 -33.63
C THR A 526 6.15 9.62 -32.96
N GLY A 527 6.73 10.53 -33.75
CA GLY A 527 7.61 11.59 -33.24
C GLY A 527 8.78 11.05 -32.41
N GLU A 528 8.95 11.56 -31.19
CA GLU A 528 10.02 11.15 -30.26
C GLU A 528 9.93 9.69 -29.78
N ALA A 529 8.77 9.03 -29.96
CA ALA A 529 8.58 7.61 -29.63
C ALA A 529 8.85 6.67 -30.81
N ALA A 530 9.19 7.17 -32.01
CA ALA A 530 9.41 6.36 -33.20
C ALA A 530 10.57 5.35 -33.06
N THR A 531 11.58 5.66 -32.25
CA THR A 531 12.72 4.77 -31.99
C THR A 531 12.48 3.83 -30.81
N LYS A 532 11.44 4.07 -30.00
CA LYS A 532 11.10 3.29 -28.81
C LYS A 532 10.11 2.18 -29.18
N ARG A 533 10.63 1.10 -29.75
CA ARG A 533 9.83 -0.08 -30.09
C ARG A 533 9.52 -0.93 -28.87
N CYS A 534 8.39 -1.63 -28.91
CA CYS A 534 7.98 -2.61 -27.91
C CYS A 534 7.72 -2.01 -26.51
N THR A 535 7.34 -0.72 -26.44
CA THR A 535 6.99 -0.07 -25.18
C THR A 535 5.70 -0.64 -24.60
N ASP A 536 5.65 -0.81 -23.28
CA ASP A 536 4.52 -1.40 -22.54
C ASP A 536 3.38 -0.39 -22.30
N ASN A 537 2.98 0.33 -23.34
CA ASN A 537 1.87 1.30 -23.38
C ASN A 537 1.49 1.70 -24.82
N HIS A 538 0.40 2.46 -24.97
CA HIS A 538 -0.10 2.94 -26.28
C HIS A 538 0.84 3.85 -27.08
N ASN A 539 2.04 4.17 -26.58
CA ASN A 539 3.06 4.79 -27.45
C ASN A 539 3.67 3.77 -28.42
N GLU A 540 3.47 2.46 -28.22
CA GLU A 540 3.69 1.44 -29.25
C GLU A 540 2.40 1.25 -30.05
N ARG A 541 2.44 1.45 -31.37
CA ARG A 541 1.24 1.34 -32.22
C ARG A 541 0.63 -0.05 -32.26
N TYR A 542 1.42 -1.08 -31.92
CA TYR A 542 0.97 -2.45 -31.77
C TYR A 542 0.58 -2.85 -30.33
N TYR A 543 0.43 -1.89 -29.42
CA TYR A 543 -0.06 -2.13 -28.05
C TYR A 543 -1.58 -2.26 -27.97
N GLY A 544 -2.05 -3.11 -27.06
CA GLY A 544 -3.47 -3.29 -26.76
C GLY A 544 -4.21 -4.14 -27.80
N ASN A 545 -5.54 -4.25 -27.65
CA ASN A 545 -6.37 -5.07 -28.54
C ASN A 545 -6.32 -4.55 -29.99
N MET A 546 -6.50 -3.25 -30.19
CA MET A 546 -6.42 -2.66 -31.52
C MET A 546 -5.01 -2.74 -32.10
N GLY A 547 -3.96 -2.52 -31.30
CA GLY A 547 -2.58 -2.62 -31.79
C GLY A 547 -2.18 -4.03 -32.22
N ALA A 548 -2.59 -5.06 -31.50
CA ALA A 548 -2.38 -6.45 -31.91
C ALA A 548 -3.12 -6.79 -33.21
N LEU A 549 -4.32 -6.23 -33.42
CA LEU A 549 -5.03 -6.35 -34.69
C LEU A 549 -4.31 -5.60 -35.83
N ARG A 550 -3.79 -4.39 -35.59
CA ARG A 550 -2.92 -3.67 -36.54
C ARG A 550 -1.71 -4.51 -36.93
N CYS A 551 -1.07 -5.16 -35.96
CA CYS A 551 0.06 -6.06 -36.18
C CYS A 551 -0.31 -7.27 -37.06
N LEU A 552 -1.50 -7.84 -36.87
CA LEU A 552 -1.99 -8.94 -37.71
C LEU A 552 -2.24 -8.47 -39.14
N VAL A 553 -2.98 -7.37 -39.30
CA VAL A 553 -3.30 -6.80 -40.61
C VAL A 553 -2.03 -6.45 -41.38
N GLY A 554 -1.12 -5.70 -40.76
CA GLY A 554 0.08 -5.17 -41.39
C GLY A 554 0.12 -3.64 -41.37
N ASP A 555 1.08 -3.06 -42.08
CA ASP A 555 1.11 -1.62 -42.36
C ASP A 555 0.49 -1.27 -43.72
N VAL A 556 0.36 0.03 -43.99
CA VAL A 556 -0.12 0.59 -45.26
C VAL A 556 0.74 0.21 -46.48
N SER A 557 1.94 -0.35 -46.27
CA SER A 557 2.79 -0.87 -47.37
C SER A 557 2.45 -2.31 -47.76
N GLY A 558 1.44 -2.90 -47.11
CA GLY A 558 0.99 -4.28 -47.36
C GLY A 558 1.89 -5.34 -46.69
N LYS A 559 2.82 -4.93 -45.83
CA LYS A 559 3.70 -5.87 -45.15
C LYS A 559 2.99 -6.51 -43.96
N SER A 560 2.64 -7.79 -44.09
CA SER A 560 2.09 -8.59 -42.98
C SER A 560 3.18 -8.81 -41.93
N PHE A 561 2.86 -8.51 -40.68
CA PHE A 561 3.82 -8.54 -39.58
C PHE A 561 3.55 -9.69 -38.60
N GLY A 562 2.29 -10.06 -38.37
CA GLY A 562 1.88 -11.29 -37.68
C GLY A 562 1.15 -12.28 -38.57
N ASP A 563 1.11 -13.52 -38.12
CA ASP A 563 0.30 -14.60 -38.68
C ASP A 563 -0.89 -14.95 -37.74
N VAL A 564 -0.79 -14.62 -36.44
CA VAL A 564 -1.83 -14.79 -35.42
C VAL A 564 -1.84 -13.59 -34.47
N ALA A 565 -3.03 -13.16 -34.02
CA ALA A 565 -3.21 -12.19 -32.94
C ALA A 565 -3.95 -12.78 -31.75
N PHE A 566 -3.50 -12.45 -30.54
CA PHE A 566 -4.16 -12.82 -29.28
C PHE A 566 -4.78 -11.57 -28.66
N ILE A 567 -6.11 -11.50 -28.67
CA ILE A 567 -6.89 -10.30 -28.31
C ILE A 567 -8.18 -10.68 -27.59
N GLU A 568 -8.83 -9.70 -26.98
CA GLU A 568 -10.16 -9.88 -26.40
C GLU A 568 -11.25 -9.76 -27.46
N HIS A 569 -12.30 -10.58 -27.36
CA HIS A 569 -13.36 -10.61 -28.37
C HIS A 569 -14.18 -9.31 -28.45
N HIS A 570 -14.42 -8.65 -27.30
CA HIS A 570 -15.37 -7.54 -27.18
C HIS A 570 -15.08 -6.36 -28.12
N SER A 571 -13.82 -6.13 -28.49
CA SER A 571 -13.40 -4.98 -29.29
C SER A 571 -13.03 -5.33 -30.73
N ILE A 572 -13.15 -6.59 -31.17
CA ILE A 572 -12.69 -7.00 -32.51
C ILE A 572 -13.46 -6.26 -33.60
N GLN A 573 -14.79 -6.29 -33.54
CA GLN A 573 -15.62 -5.76 -34.62
C GLN A 573 -15.51 -4.23 -34.70
N SER A 574 -15.54 -3.53 -33.56
CA SER A 574 -15.36 -2.07 -33.52
C SER A 574 -13.96 -1.67 -33.98
N ASN A 575 -12.91 -2.41 -33.60
CA ASN A 575 -11.55 -2.14 -34.04
C ASN A 575 -11.36 -2.36 -35.54
N ILE A 576 -11.94 -3.41 -36.14
CA ILE A 576 -11.89 -3.61 -37.59
C ILE A 576 -12.50 -2.39 -38.30
N LEU A 577 -13.68 -1.96 -37.87
CA LEU A 577 -14.36 -0.79 -38.45
C LEU A 577 -13.53 0.49 -38.30
N SER A 578 -12.97 0.73 -37.11
CA SER A 578 -12.15 1.92 -36.84
C SER A 578 -10.82 1.92 -37.59
N LEU A 579 -10.20 0.76 -37.78
CA LEU A 579 -8.97 0.64 -38.57
C LEU A 579 -9.24 0.84 -40.06
N ASN A 580 -10.40 0.40 -40.55
CA ASN A 580 -10.83 0.66 -41.93
C ASN A 580 -11.12 2.16 -42.12
N SER A 581 -11.89 2.79 -41.23
CA SER A 581 -12.23 4.21 -41.33
C SER A 581 -11.05 5.17 -41.16
N SER A 582 -10.00 4.76 -40.44
CA SER A 582 -8.76 5.54 -40.29
C SER A 582 -7.78 5.36 -41.45
N GLY A 583 -8.09 4.49 -42.42
CA GLY A 583 -7.22 4.15 -43.55
C GLY A 583 -6.04 3.21 -43.21
N TRP A 584 -5.89 2.78 -41.95
CA TRP A 584 -4.83 1.82 -41.58
C TRP A 584 -5.04 0.44 -42.21
N ALA A 585 -6.28 -0.02 -42.17
CA ALA A 585 -6.73 -1.31 -42.67
C ALA A 585 -7.84 -1.14 -43.71
N GLU A 586 -7.67 -0.19 -44.63
CA GLU A 586 -8.64 0.05 -45.69
C GLU A 586 -8.93 -1.24 -46.46
N GLY A 587 -10.22 -1.58 -46.58
CA GLY A 587 -10.69 -2.78 -47.28
C GLY A 587 -10.74 -4.08 -46.45
N TRP A 588 -10.29 -4.07 -45.18
CA TRP A 588 -10.44 -5.24 -44.30
C TRP A 588 -11.83 -5.30 -43.67
N MET A 589 -12.44 -6.47 -43.71
CA MET A 589 -13.78 -6.78 -43.20
C MET A 589 -13.73 -7.89 -42.15
N SER A 590 -14.78 -8.05 -41.36
CA SER A 590 -14.89 -9.11 -40.34
C SER A 590 -14.76 -10.52 -40.94
N THR A 591 -15.16 -10.71 -42.19
CA THR A 591 -15.07 -11.98 -42.95
C THR A 591 -13.64 -12.37 -43.32
N ASP A 592 -12.69 -11.44 -43.25
CA ASP A 592 -11.28 -11.69 -43.57
C ASP A 592 -10.50 -12.30 -42.39
N PHE A 593 -11.18 -12.53 -41.27
CA PHE A 593 -10.62 -13.09 -40.06
C PHE A 593 -11.42 -14.30 -39.56
N GLU A 594 -10.70 -15.26 -39.00
CA GLU A 594 -11.25 -16.46 -38.38
C GLU A 594 -10.61 -16.68 -37.01
N LEU A 595 -11.36 -17.33 -36.12
CA LEU A 595 -10.90 -17.77 -34.81
C LEU A 595 -10.14 -19.09 -34.93
N LEU A 596 -9.10 -19.26 -34.12
CA LEU A 596 -8.37 -20.52 -33.95
C LEU A 596 -8.83 -21.19 -32.66
N CYS A 597 -9.43 -22.37 -32.77
CA CYS A 597 -10.05 -23.06 -31.64
C CYS A 597 -9.10 -24.07 -30.99
N ALA A 598 -9.34 -24.36 -29.71
CA ALA A 598 -8.52 -25.29 -28.93
C ALA A 598 -8.60 -26.75 -29.39
N ASP A 599 -9.70 -27.13 -30.03
CA ASP A 599 -9.93 -28.45 -30.64
C ASP A 599 -9.27 -28.60 -32.03
N GLY A 600 -8.53 -27.58 -32.48
CA GLY A 600 -7.84 -27.58 -33.77
C GLY A 600 -8.70 -27.16 -34.95
N ARG A 601 -9.95 -26.73 -34.74
CA ARG A 601 -10.78 -26.18 -35.82
C ARG A 601 -10.59 -24.67 -36.00
N ARG A 602 -11.16 -24.13 -37.08
CA ARG A 602 -11.32 -22.68 -37.31
C ARG A 602 -12.81 -22.35 -37.31
N ALA A 603 -13.16 -21.15 -36.88
CA ALA A 603 -14.55 -20.70 -36.77
C ALA A 603 -14.70 -19.22 -37.17
N ALA A 604 -15.91 -18.82 -37.55
CA ALA A 604 -16.19 -17.41 -37.80
C ALA A 604 -16.07 -16.59 -36.48
N LEU A 605 -15.81 -15.28 -36.58
CA LEU A 605 -15.73 -14.40 -35.42
C LEU A 605 -17.00 -14.41 -34.53
N SER A 606 -18.15 -14.71 -35.12
CA SER A 606 -19.44 -14.83 -34.41
C SER A 606 -19.56 -16.09 -33.55
N GLU A 607 -18.76 -17.12 -33.80
CA GLU A 607 -18.79 -18.40 -33.09
C GLU A 607 -17.88 -18.43 -31.84
N TRP A 608 -17.47 -17.26 -31.35
CA TRP A 608 -16.55 -17.09 -30.23
C TRP A 608 -16.99 -17.82 -28.95
N GLU A 609 -18.30 -17.99 -28.73
CA GLU A 609 -18.82 -18.71 -27.56
C GLU A 609 -18.32 -20.15 -27.52
N SER A 610 -18.27 -20.81 -28.68
CA SER A 610 -17.76 -22.18 -28.85
C SER A 610 -16.25 -22.24 -29.13
N CYS A 611 -15.64 -21.12 -29.54
CA CYS A 611 -14.25 -21.05 -29.97
C CYS A 611 -13.53 -19.88 -29.30
N ASN A 612 -13.04 -20.10 -28.08
CA ASN A 612 -12.26 -19.12 -27.31
C ASN A 612 -11.16 -19.79 -26.49
N LEU A 613 -10.24 -18.98 -25.98
CA LEU A 613 -9.12 -19.43 -25.14
C LEU A 613 -9.49 -19.50 -23.65
N GLY A 614 -10.53 -18.76 -23.25
CA GLY A 614 -11.05 -18.74 -21.89
C GLY A 614 -11.69 -17.39 -21.52
N ALA A 615 -12.43 -17.42 -20.40
CA ALA A 615 -13.04 -16.23 -19.82
C ALA A 615 -12.00 -15.33 -19.13
N ILE A 616 -12.24 -14.03 -19.21
CA ILE A 616 -11.42 -12.96 -18.63
C ILE A 616 -12.34 -12.16 -17.70
N PRO A 617 -12.07 -12.17 -16.39
CA PRO A 617 -12.80 -11.35 -15.42
C PRO A 617 -12.76 -9.86 -15.77
N PRO A 618 -13.72 -9.05 -15.28
CA PRO A 618 -13.78 -7.65 -15.63
C PRO A 618 -12.57 -6.87 -15.12
N ASN A 619 -12.28 -5.77 -15.82
CA ASN A 619 -11.33 -4.80 -15.31
C ASN A 619 -11.81 -4.26 -13.96
N THR A 620 -10.86 -4.07 -13.06
CA THR A 620 -11.11 -3.65 -11.69
C THR A 620 -10.31 -2.40 -11.37
N ILE A 621 -10.98 -1.41 -10.80
CA ILE A 621 -10.32 -0.21 -10.31
C ILE A 621 -9.75 -0.54 -8.93
N MET A 622 -8.43 -0.45 -8.82
CA MET A 622 -7.69 -0.80 -7.62
C MET A 622 -7.10 0.45 -6.96
N THR A 623 -7.08 0.47 -5.63
CA THR A 623 -6.54 1.58 -4.84
C THR A 623 -5.91 1.09 -3.54
N HIS A 624 -5.31 2.01 -2.79
CA HIS A 624 -4.89 1.75 -1.43
C HIS A 624 -6.13 1.56 -0.51
N PRO A 625 -6.15 0.56 0.42
CA PRO A 625 -7.31 0.24 1.26
C PRO A 625 -8.08 1.42 1.86
N VAL A 626 -7.36 2.47 2.22
CA VAL A 626 -7.91 3.62 2.94
C VAL A 626 -8.47 4.70 2.02
N LEU A 627 -8.16 4.65 0.72
CA LEU A 627 -8.73 5.54 -0.28
C LEU A 627 -10.01 4.98 -0.90
N THR A 628 -10.37 3.72 -0.61
CA THR A 628 -11.52 3.00 -1.18
C THR A 628 -12.81 3.82 -1.20
N ALA A 629 -13.26 4.33 -0.05
CA ALA A 629 -14.49 5.11 0.03
C ALA A 629 -14.42 6.40 -0.82
N ARG A 630 -13.27 7.07 -0.83
CA ARG A 630 -13.06 8.30 -1.59
C ARG A 630 -13.06 8.05 -3.10
N VAL A 631 -12.37 7.00 -3.54
CA VAL A 631 -12.29 6.61 -4.95
C VAL A 631 -13.66 6.15 -5.43
N TYR A 632 -14.40 5.42 -4.59
CA TYR A 632 -15.78 5.03 -4.87
C TYR A 632 -16.69 6.25 -5.08
N GLU A 633 -16.74 7.17 -4.11
CA GLU A 633 -17.56 8.39 -4.19
C GLU A 633 -17.22 9.22 -5.43
N PHE A 634 -15.92 9.37 -5.75
CA PHE A 634 -15.47 10.10 -6.92
C PHE A 634 -15.98 9.46 -8.22
N LEU A 635 -15.84 8.13 -8.36
CA LEU A 635 -16.26 7.41 -9.57
C LEU A 635 -17.77 7.38 -9.75
N MET A 636 -18.54 7.18 -8.67
CA MET A 636 -20.00 7.20 -8.75
C MET A 636 -20.52 8.57 -9.14
N ARG A 637 -20.04 9.65 -8.50
CA ARG A 637 -20.41 11.02 -8.88
C ARG A 637 -20.01 11.36 -10.31
N SER A 638 -18.88 10.83 -10.78
CA SER A 638 -18.42 11.07 -12.14
C SER A 638 -19.37 10.42 -13.14
N GLN A 639 -19.75 9.17 -12.90
CA GLN A 639 -20.69 8.46 -13.75
C GLN A 639 -22.07 9.11 -13.74
N GLU A 640 -22.57 9.53 -12.57
CA GLU A 640 -23.84 10.25 -12.44
C GLU A 640 -23.83 11.59 -13.20
N THR A 641 -22.74 12.35 -13.09
CA THR A 641 -22.60 13.65 -13.79
C THR A 641 -22.70 13.46 -15.31
N LEU A 642 -21.99 12.46 -15.84
CA LEU A 642 -21.95 12.16 -17.27
C LEU A 642 -23.27 11.55 -17.77
N ALA A 643 -23.93 10.71 -16.96
CA ALA A 643 -25.24 10.17 -17.28
C ALA A 643 -26.33 11.24 -17.30
N SER A 644 -26.25 12.23 -16.41
CA SER A 644 -27.23 13.33 -16.34
C SER A 644 -27.15 14.32 -17.50
N ASN A 645 -26.00 14.38 -18.20
CA ASN A 645 -25.76 15.27 -19.33
C ASN A 645 -25.38 14.50 -20.60
N PRO A 646 -26.33 13.80 -21.25
CA PRO A 646 -26.05 12.98 -22.43
C PRO A 646 -25.60 13.79 -23.66
N ASN A 647 -25.72 15.12 -23.63
CA ASN A 647 -25.28 16.03 -24.70
C ASN A 647 -23.81 16.46 -24.57
N LEU A 648 -23.08 15.99 -23.56
CA LEU A 648 -21.64 16.24 -23.47
C LEU A 648 -20.91 15.53 -24.62
N GLU A 649 -19.97 16.24 -25.23
CA GLU A 649 -19.07 15.70 -26.24
C GLU A 649 -18.16 14.61 -25.65
N PHE A 650 -17.84 14.71 -24.35
CA PHE A 650 -17.02 13.72 -23.66
C PHE A 650 -17.81 12.49 -23.22
N ARG A 651 -17.31 11.31 -23.62
CA ARG A 651 -17.82 9.98 -23.23
C ARG A 651 -16.72 9.19 -22.52
N LEU A 652 -16.96 8.80 -21.27
CA LEU A 652 -15.94 8.12 -20.45
C LEU A 652 -15.52 6.76 -21.01
N PHE A 653 -16.47 6.00 -21.53
CA PHE A 653 -16.26 4.65 -22.06
C PHE A 653 -16.13 4.62 -23.59
N GLU A 654 -15.73 5.73 -24.21
CA GLU A 654 -15.40 5.76 -25.64
C GLU A 654 -13.98 6.31 -25.84
N SER A 655 -13.20 5.66 -26.71
CA SER A 655 -11.79 6.01 -26.90
C SER A 655 -11.46 6.43 -28.34
N GLN A 656 -12.37 6.21 -29.28
CA GLN A 656 -12.11 6.37 -30.72
C GLN A 656 -11.57 7.76 -31.10
N GLN A 657 -12.09 8.83 -30.49
CA GLN A 657 -11.65 10.21 -30.75
C GLN A 657 -10.19 10.49 -30.38
N TYR A 658 -9.58 9.63 -29.56
CA TYR A 658 -8.18 9.74 -29.14
C TYR A 658 -7.23 8.84 -29.95
N GLY A 659 -7.73 8.18 -31.00
CA GLY A 659 -6.95 7.40 -31.95
C GLY A 659 -6.57 5.97 -31.50
N GLU A 660 -6.98 5.58 -30.29
CA GLU A 660 -6.73 4.26 -29.70
C GLU A 660 -8.03 3.67 -29.09
N SER A 661 -8.03 2.37 -28.77
CA SER A 661 -9.16 1.67 -28.13
C SER A 661 -8.86 1.38 -26.66
N ASP A 662 -9.89 1.21 -25.84
CA ASP A 662 -9.76 0.79 -24.43
C ASP A 662 -8.89 1.74 -23.57
N LEU A 663 -8.97 3.06 -23.81
CA LEU A 663 -8.21 4.06 -23.05
C LEU A 663 -8.88 4.34 -21.70
N LEU A 664 -8.12 4.20 -20.60
CA LEU A 664 -8.57 4.27 -19.20
C LEU A 664 -9.52 3.14 -18.77
N PHE A 665 -10.53 2.85 -19.59
CA PHE A 665 -11.54 1.81 -19.40
C PHE A 665 -11.78 1.11 -20.73
N LYS A 666 -12.30 -0.13 -20.72
CA LYS A 666 -12.71 -0.79 -21.96
C LYS A 666 -13.86 -0.02 -22.62
N ASP A 667 -13.85 0.04 -23.94
CA ASP A 667 -14.92 0.72 -24.69
C ASP A 667 -16.27 -0.04 -24.60
N ALA A 668 -16.25 -1.32 -24.21
CA ALA A 668 -17.45 -2.10 -23.94
C ALA A 668 -18.11 -1.81 -22.58
N THR A 669 -17.49 -1.00 -21.73
CA THR A 669 -17.99 -0.69 -20.39
C THR A 669 -19.33 0.03 -20.46
N GLN A 670 -20.33 -0.50 -19.76
CA GLN A 670 -21.64 0.14 -19.63
C GLN A 670 -21.71 1.03 -18.39
N CYS A 671 -21.20 0.51 -17.28
CA CYS A 671 -21.15 1.21 -16.01
C CYS A 671 -20.10 0.60 -15.09
N LEU A 672 -19.83 1.29 -13.98
CA LEU A 672 -19.01 0.83 -12.87
C LEU A 672 -19.90 0.30 -11.75
N VAL A 673 -19.61 -0.91 -11.26
CA VAL A 673 -20.36 -1.58 -10.19
C VAL A 673 -19.55 -1.58 -8.91
N HIS A 674 -20.21 -1.29 -7.78
CA HIS A 674 -19.57 -1.24 -6.46
C HIS A 674 -19.07 -2.61 -6.01
N THR A 675 -17.77 -2.74 -5.71
CA THR A 675 -17.15 -4.01 -5.31
C THR A 675 -16.19 -3.88 -4.12
N SER A 676 -16.17 -2.76 -3.40
CA SER A 676 -15.29 -2.56 -2.23
C SER A 676 -15.49 -3.59 -1.10
N HIS A 677 -16.68 -4.18 -1.02
CA HIS A 677 -17.04 -5.19 -0.03
C HIS A 677 -16.58 -6.60 -0.44
N VAL A 678 -16.18 -6.80 -1.70
CA VAL A 678 -15.77 -8.08 -2.28
C VAL A 678 -14.25 -8.14 -2.38
N ASP A 679 -13.64 -9.27 -2.08
CA ASP A 679 -12.20 -9.46 -2.25
C ASP A 679 -11.83 -9.68 -3.73
N TYR A 680 -10.60 -9.32 -4.12
CA TYR A 680 -10.15 -9.44 -5.51
C TYR A 680 -10.14 -10.89 -6.03
N ARG A 681 -9.98 -11.90 -5.17
CA ARG A 681 -10.02 -13.31 -5.61
C ARG A 681 -11.44 -13.72 -5.99
N SER A 682 -12.44 -13.27 -5.24
CA SER A 682 -13.86 -13.47 -5.58
C SER A 682 -14.24 -12.76 -6.89
N ILE A 683 -13.74 -11.54 -7.13
CA ILE A 683 -13.94 -10.82 -8.41
C ILE A 683 -13.31 -11.57 -9.59
N LEU A 684 -12.08 -12.06 -9.42
CA LEU A 684 -11.38 -12.82 -10.45
C LEU A 684 -12.00 -14.21 -10.69
N GLY A 685 -12.69 -14.76 -9.70
CA GLY A 685 -13.16 -16.14 -9.71
C GLY A 685 -12.03 -17.16 -9.53
N GLU A 686 -12.37 -18.30 -8.94
CA GLU A 686 -11.39 -19.29 -8.51
C GLU A 686 -10.58 -19.88 -9.68
N GLY A 687 -11.21 -20.07 -10.85
CA GLY A 687 -10.56 -20.62 -12.04
C GLY A 687 -9.43 -19.73 -12.57
N PHE A 688 -9.71 -18.43 -12.76
CA PHE A 688 -8.70 -17.47 -13.24
C PHE A 688 -7.64 -17.23 -12.16
N TYR A 689 -8.05 -17.09 -10.89
CA TYR A 689 -7.12 -16.86 -9.78
C TYR A 689 -6.08 -17.99 -9.66
N ARG A 690 -6.51 -19.26 -9.65
CA ARG A 690 -5.59 -20.41 -9.57
C ARG A 690 -4.64 -20.46 -10.76
N TYR A 691 -5.14 -20.13 -11.94
CA TYR A 691 -4.33 -20.13 -13.14
C TYR A 691 -3.26 -19.03 -13.10
N ALA A 692 -3.63 -17.80 -12.74
CA ALA A 692 -2.68 -16.72 -12.52
C ALA A 692 -1.66 -17.11 -11.43
N GLU A 693 -2.10 -17.66 -10.31
CA GLU A 693 -1.22 -18.10 -9.22
C GLU A 693 -0.21 -19.17 -9.66
N ALA A 694 -0.63 -20.15 -10.47
CA ALA A 694 0.26 -21.17 -11.01
C ALA A 694 1.34 -20.57 -11.93
N VAL A 695 0.96 -19.63 -12.81
CA VAL A 695 1.91 -18.97 -13.73
C VAL A 695 2.90 -18.09 -12.96
N PHE A 696 2.40 -17.28 -12.02
CA PHE A 696 3.21 -16.31 -11.27
C PHE A 696 4.00 -16.90 -10.09
N ASN A 697 3.67 -18.08 -9.60
CA ASN A 697 4.54 -18.82 -8.68
C ASN A 697 5.82 -19.32 -9.39
N CYS A 698 5.72 -19.59 -10.70
CA CYS A 698 6.82 -20.11 -11.51
C CYS A 698 7.59 -19.01 -12.28
N THR A 699 6.98 -17.85 -12.54
CA THR A 699 7.65 -16.71 -13.18
C THR A 699 8.23 -15.74 -12.15
N ARG A 700 9.52 -15.41 -12.27
CA ARG A 700 10.15 -14.29 -11.52
C ARG A 700 9.56 -12.96 -12.01
N SER A 701 8.43 -12.54 -11.47
CA SER A 701 7.95 -11.17 -11.62
C SER A 701 8.69 -10.28 -10.62
N GLU A 702 9.45 -9.29 -11.10
CA GLU A 702 10.16 -8.33 -10.25
C GLU A 702 9.21 -7.58 -9.29
N LEU A 703 7.94 -7.40 -9.67
CA LEU A 703 6.87 -6.83 -8.84
C LEU A 703 6.44 -7.72 -7.67
N LEU A 704 6.23 -9.02 -7.94
CA LEU A 704 5.91 -9.99 -6.89
C LEU A 704 7.13 -10.26 -6.00
N THR A 705 8.32 -10.16 -6.58
CA THR A 705 9.58 -10.23 -5.84
C THR A 705 9.73 -8.97 -4.96
N ALA A 706 9.41 -7.77 -5.46
CA ALA A 706 9.38 -6.53 -4.69
C ALA A 706 8.32 -6.54 -3.58
N SER A 707 7.13 -7.10 -3.82
CA SER A 707 6.12 -7.34 -2.79
C SER A 707 6.62 -8.33 -1.72
N LYS A 708 7.29 -9.41 -2.13
CA LYS A 708 8.00 -10.34 -1.21
C LYS A 708 9.13 -9.66 -0.43
N TYR A 709 9.89 -8.75 -1.06
CA TYR A 709 10.96 -7.98 -0.42
C TYR A 709 10.43 -6.95 0.59
N LEU A 710 9.28 -6.33 0.32
CA LEU A 710 8.59 -5.40 1.24
C LEU A 710 7.90 -6.13 2.40
N THR A 711 7.50 -7.40 2.23
CA THR A 711 6.83 -8.19 3.28
C THR A 711 7.76 -8.98 4.20
N HIS A 712 8.97 -9.34 3.73
CA HIS A 712 9.88 -10.22 4.47
C HIS A 712 11.20 -9.60 4.95
N LYS A 713 11.55 -8.36 4.58
CA LYS A 713 12.86 -7.78 4.95
C LYS A 713 12.85 -6.44 5.70
N HIS A 714 11.73 -6.05 6.30
CA HIS A 714 11.65 -4.86 7.16
C HIS A 714 10.97 -5.11 8.50
#